data_AF-A0AAD9HY99-F1
#
_entry.id   AF-A0AAD9HY99-F1
#
_cell.length_a   1.000
_cell.length_b   1.000
_cell.length_c   1.000
_cell.angle_alpha   90.00
_cell.angle_beta   90.00
_cell.angle_gamma   90.00
#
_symmetry.space_group_name_H-M   'P 1'
#
loop_
_entity.id
_entity.type
_entity.pdbx_description
1 polymer ?
#
loop_
_entity_poly.entity_id
_entity_poly.type
_entity_poly.pdbx_seq_one_letter_code
_entity_poly.pdbx_strand_id
1 'polypeptide(L)'
;MPSQRTVLITGCSDGGLGSYLALAFHQAGWRVFASGRNLSKLSKATAAGIETVQLDTLSDDSIAGAVAAVKKSTGGHLDALVNNAGAAHSMPLMDLDISKARELFDLNVFSLISVTRAFLPLLLNSSYERGALVVNNTSIASQTRGALPFEGAYSASKAAAGSLTEVMRLELQPFGIRVINLVTGGVRTNLFSNAPSVELPPESLFNVAKEAVEKAMWAGSGANMDRLSVDNRQTKPSIAPRMESPHEHQQNLLLSRIITNVEKLNEAVVAMNKSLQEINIQNMNVELVAQMFKNYQSNVLFHLEATDNLKDPANPEFQEISCGLFPLTVFTEFTLCFNGRRRLDPSIHGHDVQITSDYSSTKQLNALSTVAAPMAPSAIDDIEARFGKFVAPQIDGRETALTQPEDKRAIVIDNGSSAVRAGWSFEQQPRIIIPPIMAKYRDRKLGKTFSFAGNDCYADTTAKGHIRNAFEVGTGIVSNWDVMEHVLDHLFIKLGMNGVEGGIDMPIVMTEAIANLPYSRKSMTEIIFECYRAPGLVYGIDSLFSYRHNQGNTGLVVSSSYSATHVIPVYNLKPMLGQAIRLNWGGCHAAEYLLKLVKLKYPGFPGKLNLSQAEEMVRDFCYVSKDYATEVAGYLDWSGLEDRERIIQYPYTEEVIVQKTEEELARIAERKKESGRRLQEQAAKMRLERLLKKEQELEYYRDVQRRLVDQNKKETRRILDDAEVKDETQLERIIKDLERSIKKARQKDLGGEQEEEEQEAPDFSLLDVPDDQLDEAGLKQKKLQRLMKSNHDARARAKAEKEAEKARKAEEERIDLERRTNDLEGWVEKKRQLRLEKLAQIKDRDRLKADLGNRKSLASQMRMKSLANLASDNPASGRKRRRGGDDDDFGADDADWGVYRSVAIGANKGDSDDEEEEEDLDAAVRSLEQDLLEYDADFTYENTLEAQKDWTKSLLHAFRYGPRPHDPASPAETHRIHLNVERIRVPEVIFQPHAIAGIDQAGLVEIAGDVLNQRLTGLGVDRDLFLRDVFLTGGNTLFPNFDQRLRNELTALLPAGAPLRLRRAGDSLLDAWKGAAGWVGTPQWREAVVTRDEYLEKGSEYFKEHNMGNAFG
;
A
#
# COMPACT_ATOMS: atom_id res chain seq x y z
N MET A 1 29.40 -51.09 13.71
CA MET A 1 29.10 -49.78 14.32
C MET A 1 28.48 -48.90 13.23
N PRO A 2 27.39 -48.17 13.47
CA PRO A 2 26.96 -47.10 12.57
C PRO A 2 28.06 -46.05 12.43
N SER A 3 28.20 -45.42 11.26
CA SER A 3 29.12 -44.28 11.10
C SER A 3 28.67 -43.11 11.97
N GLN A 4 29.62 -42.48 12.67
CA GLN A 4 29.32 -41.31 13.48
C GLN A 4 29.11 -40.10 12.55
N ARG A 5 27.92 -39.49 12.60
CA ARG A 5 27.53 -38.38 11.72
C ARG A 5 28.47 -37.18 11.89
N THR A 6 28.80 -36.55 10.78
CA THR A 6 29.79 -35.48 10.66
C THR A 6 29.13 -34.12 10.43
N VAL A 7 29.63 -33.06 11.09
CA VAL A 7 29.15 -31.68 10.87
C VAL A 7 30.29 -30.67 10.89
N LEU A 8 30.34 -29.79 9.88
CA LEU A 8 31.21 -28.61 9.86
C LEU A 8 30.41 -27.37 10.23
N ILE A 9 30.92 -26.56 11.17
CA ILE A 9 30.27 -25.32 11.62
C ILE A 9 31.23 -24.15 11.39
N THR A 10 30.76 -23.09 10.73
CA THR A 10 31.57 -21.88 10.47
C THR A 10 31.40 -20.83 11.58
N GLY A 11 32.48 -20.11 11.91
CA GLY A 11 32.43 -19.03 12.91
C GLY A 11 32.31 -19.52 14.37
N CYS A 12 33.07 -20.55 14.76
CA CYS A 12 32.99 -21.17 16.08
C CYS A 12 33.80 -20.47 17.20
N SER A 13 34.28 -19.24 16.99
CA SER A 13 35.11 -18.54 17.97
C SER A 13 34.44 -18.40 19.35
N ASP A 14 35.24 -18.51 20.41
CA ASP A 14 34.78 -18.54 21.80
C ASP A 14 33.84 -17.38 22.15
N GLY A 15 32.63 -17.71 22.61
CA GLY A 15 31.56 -16.75 22.92
C GLY A 15 30.69 -16.32 21.73
N GLY A 16 30.96 -16.82 20.52
CA GLY A 16 30.05 -16.77 19.38
C GLY A 16 29.08 -17.96 19.35
N LEU A 17 27.96 -17.82 18.63
CA LEU A 17 26.91 -18.86 18.53
C LEU A 17 27.46 -20.21 18.03
N GLY A 18 28.34 -20.19 17.03
CA GLY A 18 28.97 -21.40 16.48
C GLY A 18 29.79 -22.20 17.49
N SER A 19 30.34 -21.55 18.53
CA SER A 19 31.04 -22.22 19.63
C SER A 19 30.09 -23.07 20.46
N TYR A 20 28.91 -22.52 20.78
CA TYR A 20 27.85 -23.21 21.51
C TYR A 20 27.17 -24.30 20.67
N LEU A 21 26.95 -24.05 19.37
CA LEU A 21 26.45 -25.07 18.44
C LEU A 21 27.43 -26.25 18.34
N ALA A 22 28.74 -26.00 18.25
CA ALA A 22 29.74 -27.07 18.22
C ALA A 22 29.70 -27.96 19.46
N LEU A 23 29.61 -27.36 20.66
CA LEU A 23 29.45 -28.10 21.92
C LEU A 23 28.14 -28.89 21.96
N ALA A 24 27.02 -28.31 21.50
CA ALA A 24 25.72 -28.98 21.49
C ALA A 24 25.66 -30.16 20.53
N PHE A 25 26.19 -30.02 19.31
CA PHE A 25 26.29 -31.14 18.35
C PHE A 25 27.22 -32.25 18.88
N HIS A 26 28.33 -31.90 19.52
CA HIS A 26 29.23 -32.87 20.13
C HIS A 26 28.57 -33.64 21.28
N GLN A 27 27.84 -32.95 22.17
CA GLN A 27 27.02 -33.57 23.22
C GLN A 27 25.91 -34.48 22.65
N ALA A 28 25.34 -34.13 21.50
CA ALA A 28 24.40 -34.95 20.75
C ALA A 28 25.07 -36.13 19.99
N GLY A 29 26.35 -36.39 20.21
CA GLY A 29 27.09 -37.53 19.65
C GLY A 29 27.61 -37.35 18.22
N TRP A 30 27.55 -36.14 17.65
CA TRP A 30 28.10 -35.86 16.32
C TRP A 30 29.62 -35.68 16.36
N ARG A 31 30.28 -36.06 15.27
CA ARG A 31 31.67 -35.72 15.01
C ARG A 31 31.72 -34.30 14.42
N VAL A 32 32.15 -33.35 15.25
CA VAL A 32 32.09 -31.92 14.93
C VAL A 32 33.45 -31.43 14.44
N PHE A 33 33.43 -30.66 13.36
CA PHE A 33 34.53 -29.81 12.88
C PHE A 33 34.16 -28.36 13.22
N ALA A 34 34.76 -27.82 14.28
CA ALA A 34 34.56 -26.44 14.69
C ALA A 34 35.56 -25.53 13.98
N SER A 35 35.08 -24.57 13.18
CA SER A 35 35.98 -23.80 12.30
C SER A 35 36.01 -22.30 12.54
N GLY A 36 37.14 -21.68 12.20
CA GLY A 36 37.32 -20.24 12.29
C GLY A 36 38.71 -19.77 11.84
N ARG A 37 38.83 -18.46 11.63
CA ARG A 37 40.03 -17.80 11.08
C ARG A 37 41.29 -17.97 11.95
N ASN A 38 41.11 -17.96 13.28
CA ASN A 38 42.20 -18.09 14.23
C ASN A 38 41.90 -19.22 15.22
N LEU A 39 42.71 -20.27 15.17
CA LEU A 39 42.56 -21.49 15.98
C LEU A 39 42.71 -21.23 17.48
N SER A 40 43.47 -20.20 17.91
CA SER A 40 43.59 -19.90 19.35
C SER A 40 42.29 -19.40 19.99
N LYS A 41 41.33 -18.92 19.17
CA LYS A 41 39.97 -18.54 19.58
C LYS A 41 38.97 -19.71 19.55
N LEU A 42 39.44 -20.95 19.40
CA LEU A 42 38.63 -22.19 19.46
C LEU A 42 39.01 -23.02 20.71
N SER A 43 39.35 -22.34 21.80
CA SER A 43 39.89 -22.99 23.01
C SER A 43 38.86 -23.91 23.67
N LYS A 44 37.58 -23.52 23.71
CA LYS A 44 36.50 -24.35 24.28
C LYS A 44 36.21 -25.60 23.45
N ALA A 45 36.26 -25.49 22.12
CA ALA A 45 36.09 -26.64 21.23
C ALA A 45 37.24 -27.64 21.44
N THR A 46 38.48 -27.15 21.44
CA THR A 46 39.68 -27.97 21.67
C THR A 46 39.64 -28.63 23.06
N ALA A 47 39.26 -27.91 24.10
CA ALA A 47 39.14 -28.44 25.46
C ALA A 47 38.01 -29.49 25.62
N ALA A 48 36.98 -29.44 24.77
CA ALA A 48 35.93 -30.45 24.69
C ALA A 48 36.31 -31.66 23.81
N GLY A 49 37.51 -31.69 23.21
CA GLY A 49 37.92 -32.76 22.30
C GLY A 49 37.32 -32.67 20.89
N ILE A 50 36.80 -31.51 20.50
CA ILE A 50 36.24 -31.26 19.16
C ILE A 50 37.37 -30.95 18.16
N GLU A 51 37.32 -31.53 16.97
CA GLU A 51 38.28 -31.23 15.89
C GLU A 51 38.14 -29.78 15.44
N THR A 52 39.26 -29.05 15.38
CA THR A 52 39.28 -27.65 14.93
C THR A 52 39.88 -27.51 13.53
N VAL A 53 39.26 -26.67 12.70
CA VAL A 53 39.65 -26.48 11.29
C VAL A 53 39.84 -24.98 11.02
N GLN A 54 40.97 -24.60 10.43
CA GLN A 54 41.19 -23.20 10.04
C GLN A 54 40.34 -22.89 8.80
N LEU A 55 39.44 -21.92 8.93
CA LEU A 55 38.56 -21.49 7.84
C LEU A 55 38.29 -19.99 7.95
N ASP A 56 38.76 -19.25 6.95
CA ASP A 56 38.24 -17.94 6.59
C ASP A 56 37.25 -18.08 5.44
N THR A 57 36.00 -17.67 5.64
CA THR A 57 34.93 -17.84 4.65
C THR A 57 35.03 -16.82 3.51
N LEU A 58 35.94 -15.84 3.61
CA LEU A 58 36.23 -14.85 2.56
C LEU A 58 37.50 -15.16 1.74
N SER A 59 38.18 -16.29 2.01
CA SER A 59 39.41 -16.69 1.31
C SER A 59 39.23 -18.04 0.64
N ASP A 60 39.21 -18.06 -0.69
CA ASP A 60 39.08 -19.31 -1.46
C ASP A 60 40.19 -20.33 -1.13
N ASP A 61 41.44 -19.87 -0.90
CA ASP A 61 42.55 -20.72 -0.44
C ASP A 61 42.27 -21.35 0.93
N SER A 62 41.72 -20.58 1.88
CA SER A 62 41.36 -21.11 3.19
C SER A 62 40.17 -22.07 3.13
N ILE A 63 39.20 -21.80 2.24
CA ILE A 63 38.06 -22.70 1.99
C ILE A 63 38.56 -24.02 1.39
N ALA A 64 39.42 -23.98 0.37
CA ALA A 64 40.02 -25.16 -0.24
C ALA A 64 40.86 -25.97 0.76
N GLY A 65 41.65 -25.29 1.61
CA GLY A 65 42.40 -25.92 2.70
C GLY A 65 41.50 -26.62 3.72
N ALA A 66 40.40 -26.00 4.12
CA ALA A 66 39.41 -26.59 5.02
C ALA A 66 38.71 -27.81 4.38
N VAL A 67 38.32 -27.73 3.10
CA VAL A 67 37.75 -28.87 2.35
C VAL A 67 38.75 -30.03 2.32
N ALA A 68 40.02 -29.77 2.03
CA ALA A 68 41.06 -30.80 2.01
C ALA A 68 41.27 -31.45 3.40
N ALA A 69 41.27 -30.67 4.46
CA ALA A 69 41.39 -31.15 5.84
C ALA A 69 40.21 -32.04 6.26
N VAL A 70 38.97 -31.58 6.04
CA VAL A 70 37.75 -32.35 6.33
C VAL A 70 37.69 -33.61 5.48
N LYS A 71 37.93 -33.50 4.15
CA LYS A 71 37.98 -34.64 3.21
C LYS A 71 38.95 -35.73 3.68
N LYS A 72 40.13 -35.33 4.15
CA LYS A 72 41.14 -36.26 4.70
C LYS A 72 40.70 -36.88 6.03
N SER A 73 40.03 -36.12 6.90
CA SER A 73 39.62 -36.59 8.24
C SER A 73 38.37 -37.48 8.21
N THR A 74 37.45 -37.27 7.26
CA THR A 74 36.24 -38.10 7.08
C THR A 74 36.40 -39.23 6.08
N GLY A 75 37.36 -39.16 5.17
CA GLY A 75 37.47 -40.09 4.04
C GLY A 75 36.55 -39.74 2.86
N GLY A 76 36.09 -38.49 2.76
CA GLY A 76 35.41 -37.98 1.57
C GLY A 76 33.92 -37.66 1.69
N HIS A 77 33.34 -37.76 2.88
CA HIS A 77 31.94 -37.44 3.15
C HIS A 77 31.79 -36.26 4.14
N LEU A 78 30.63 -35.61 4.12
CA LEU A 78 30.18 -34.67 5.15
C LEU A 78 28.66 -34.76 5.26
N ASP A 79 28.11 -34.96 6.46
CA ASP A 79 26.66 -35.15 6.63
C ASP A 79 25.91 -33.83 6.91
N ALA A 80 26.58 -32.82 7.45
CA ALA A 80 26.03 -31.49 7.64
C ALA A 80 27.05 -30.34 7.51
N LEU A 81 26.60 -29.22 6.95
CA LEU A 81 27.29 -27.94 6.89
C LEU A 81 26.42 -26.87 7.56
N VAL A 82 26.96 -26.16 8.55
CA VAL A 82 26.29 -25.04 9.23
C VAL A 82 27.03 -23.74 8.92
N ASN A 83 26.50 -22.97 7.98
CA ASN A 83 26.97 -21.63 7.65
C ASN A 83 26.50 -20.64 8.72
N ASN A 84 27.30 -20.49 9.78
CA ASN A 84 27.03 -19.62 10.93
C ASN A 84 27.92 -18.36 10.97
N ALA A 85 29.01 -18.29 10.20
CA ALA A 85 29.83 -17.09 10.08
C ALA A 85 29.00 -15.88 9.62
N GLY A 86 29.24 -14.73 10.23
CA GLY A 86 28.53 -13.49 9.96
C GLY A 86 28.96 -12.36 10.88
N ALA A 87 28.58 -11.13 10.53
CA ALA A 87 28.78 -9.94 11.33
C ALA A 87 27.51 -9.07 11.38
N ALA A 88 27.41 -8.21 12.39
CA ALA A 88 26.44 -7.14 12.47
C ALA A 88 27.12 -5.80 12.21
N HIS A 89 26.37 -4.83 11.69
CA HIS A 89 26.82 -3.44 11.55
C HIS A 89 25.62 -2.51 11.73
N SER A 90 25.76 -1.57 12.66
CA SER A 90 24.72 -0.60 13.02
C SER A 90 25.21 0.81 12.65
N MET A 91 24.46 1.48 11.77
CA MET A 91 24.68 2.86 11.32
C MET A 91 23.37 3.39 10.70
N PRO A 92 23.00 4.67 10.86
CA PRO A 92 21.94 5.26 10.05
C PRO A 92 22.27 5.10 8.55
N LEU A 93 21.28 4.74 7.73
CA LEU A 93 21.51 4.45 6.30
C LEU A 93 22.11 5.62 5.52
N MET A 94 21.89 6.87 5.97
CA MET A 94 22.47 8.06 5.34
C MET A 94 23.92 8.35 5.77
N ASP A 95 24.38 7.74 6.86
CA ASP A 95 25.75 7.85 7.40
C ASP A 95 26.57 6.57 7.14
N LEU A 96 26.01 5.62 6.38
CA LEU A 96 26.57 4.29 6.13
C LEU A 96 27.75 4.35 5.13
N ASP A 97 28.91 3.87 5.54
CA ASP A 97 30.01 3.59 4.63
C ASP A 97 29.66 2.42 3.69
N ILE A 98 29.57 2.71 2.39
CA ILE A 98 29.25 1.75 1.34
C ILE A 98 30.31 0.65 1.23
N SER A 99 31.58 0.90 1.57
CA SER A 99 32.59 -0.18 1.58
C SER A 99 32.32 -1.17 2.72
N LYS A 100 31.93 -0.68 3.90
CA LYS A 100 31.52 -1.52 5.04
C LYS A 100 30.23 -2.27 4.77
N ALA A 101 29.29 -1.65 4.04
CA ALA A 101 28.08 -2.34 3.56
C ALA A 101 28.43 -3.49 2.60
N ARG A 102 29.40 -3.32 1.69
CA ARG A 102 29.88 -4.38 0.80
C ARG A 102 30.57 -5.51 1.57
N GLU A 103 31.53 -5.19 2.44
CA GLU A 103 32.19 -6.18 3.33
C GLU A 103 31.17 -7.02 4.13
N LEU A 104 30.08 -6.38 4.60
CA LEU A 104 29.01 -7.05 5.32
C LEU A 104 28.21 -8.02 4.42
N PHE A 105 27.95 -7.67 3.16
CA PHE A 105 27.32 -8.57 2.19
C PHE A 105 28.25 -9.69 1.73
N ASP A 106 29.55 -9.40 1.54
CA ASP A 106 30.56 -10.41 1.24
C ASP A 106 30.59 -11.50 2.33
N LEU A 107 30.55 -11.09 3.60
CA LEU A 107 30.51 -12.03 4.72
C LEU A 107 29.14 -12.70 4.92
N ASN A 108 28.04 -11.94 5.00
CA ASN A 108 26.73 -12.49 5.36
C ASN A 108 26.00 -13.18 4.19
N VAL A 109 26.38 -12.89 2.94
CA VAL A 109 25.70 -13.37 1.73
C VAL A 109 26.64 -14.20 0.87
N PHE A 110 27.69 -13.61 0.29
CA PHE A 110 28.50 -14.33 -0.70
C PHE A 110 29.32 -15.46 -0.09
N SER A 111 29.83 -15.31 1.14
CA SER A 111 30.60 -16.36 1.83
C SER A 111 29.81 -17.66 2.04
N LEU A 112 28.49 -17.58 2.26
CA LEU A 112 27.64 -18.77 2.42
C LEU A 112 27.54 -19.57 1.11
N ILE A 113 27.55 -18.87 -0.04
CA ILE A 113 27.55 -19.49 -1.37
C ILE A 113 28.90 -20.15 -1.63
N SER A 114 30.01 -19.42 -1.41
CA SER A 114 31.37 -19.93 -1.65
C SER A 114 31.69 -21.16 -0.82
N VAL A 115 31.37 -21.14 0.48
CA VAL A 115 31.56 -22.29 1.37
C VAL A 115 30.67 -23.47 0.96
N THR A 116 29.38 -23.25 0.72
CA THR A 116 28.47 -24.33 0.30
C THR A 116 28.92 -24.97 -1.01
N ARG A 117 29.29 -24.16 -2.01
CA ARG A 117 29.81 -24.64 -3.31
C ARG A 117 31.07 -25.49 -3.14
N ALA A 118 32.00 -25.08 -2.28
CA ALA A 118 33.26 -25.80 -2.07
C ALA A 118 33.08 -27.11 -1.28
N PHE A 119 32.14 -27.17 -0.35
CA PHE A 119 31.84 -28.37 0.44
C PHE A 119 30.82 -29.31 -0.24
N LEU A 120 30.13 -28.86 -1.30
CA LEU A 120 29.15 -29.64 -2.06
C LEU A 120 29.64 -31.05 -2.46
N PRO A 121 30.89 -31.26 -2.94
CA PRO A 121 31.37 -32.61 -3.29
C PRO A 121 31.51 -33.57 -2.08
N LEU A 122 31.58 -33.06 -0.85
CA LEU A 122 31.58 -33.88 0.37
C LEU A 122 30.15 -34.15 0.85
N LEU A 123 29.25 -33.17 0.70
CA LEU A 123 27.83 -33.29 1.02
C LEU A 123 27.12 -34.32 0.10
N LEU A 124 27.46 -34.33 -1.19
CA LEU A 124 26.96 -35.35 -2.15
C LEU A 124 27.36 -36.78 -1.78
N ASN A 125 28.44 -36.96 -1.02
CA ASN A 125 28.92 -38.25 -0.52
C ASN A 125 28.47 -38.54 0.92
N SER A 126 27.47 -37.81 1.46
CA SER A 126 27.00 -38.01 2.84
C SER A 126 26.62 -39.47 3.12
N SER A 127 26.99 -39.93 4.31
CA SER A 127 26.65 -41.27 4.80
C SER A 127 25.25 -41.34 5.44
N TYR A 128 24.52 -40.23 5.49
CA TYR A 128 23.27 -40.13 6.23
C TYR A 128 22.06 -40.49 5.35
N GLU A 129 21.33 -41.54 5.76
CA GLU A 129 20.13 -42.06 5.09
C GLU A 129 19.04 -41.02 4.76
N ARG A 130 18.98 -39.90 5.50
CA ARG A 130 18.02 -38.80 5.26
C ARG A 130 18.58 -37.69 4.37
N GLY A 131 19.69 -37.93 3.68
CA GLY A 131 20.38 -36.93 2.88
C GLY A 131 21.15 -35.91 3.71
N ALA A 132 22.15 -35.29 3.08
CA ALA A 132 23.00 -34.28 3.71
C ALA A 132 22.20 -33.02 4.11
N LEU A 133 22.74 -32.23 5.02
CA LEU A 133 22.07 -31.05 5.56
C LEU A 133 22.92 -29.79 5.43
N VAL A 134 22.42 -28.77 4.72
CA VAL A 134 22.97 -27.41 4.77
C VAL A 134 22.07 -26.55 5.67
N VAL A 135 22.65 -25.83 6.62
CA VAL A 135 21.94 -24.91 7.52
C VAL A 135 22.56 -23.53 7.38
N ASN A 136 21.80 -22.57 6.87
CA ASN A 136 22.24 -21.18 6.72
C ASN A 136 21.66 -20.35 7.87
N ASN A 137 22.53 -19.77 8.70
CA ASN A 137 22.12 -18.95 9.83
C ASN A 137 21.82 -17.51 9.36
N THR A 138 20.53 -17.20 9.20
CA THR A 138 20.07 -15.88 8.80
C THR A 138 19.86 -15.01 10.05
N SER A 139 18.73 -14.32 10.17
CA SER A 139 18.38 -13.53 11.35
C SER A 139 16.88 -13.19 11.30
N ILE A 140 16.25 -12.96 12.45
CA ILE A 140 14.91 -12.38 12.49
C ILE A 140 14.84 -11.00 11.81
N ALA A 141 15.98 -10.29 11.74
CA ALA A 141 16.16 -9.06 10.97
C ALA A 141 16.03 -9.23 9.45
N SER A 142 15.94 -10.47 8.94
CA SER A 142 15.63 -10.79 7.53
C SER A 142 14.14 -10.65 7.17
N GLN A 143 13.26 -10.56 8.16
CA GLN A 143 11.82 -10.56 7.97
C GLN A 143 11.26 -9.15 7.93
N THR A 144 10.21 -8.91 7.14
CA THR A 144 9.62 -7.56 6.95
C THR A 144 9.15 -6.90 8.23
N ARG A 145 8.78 -7.68 9.26
CA ARG A 145 8.44 -7.17 10.60
C ARG A 145 9.66 -6.96 11.50
N GLY A 146 10.80 -7.60 11.21
CA GLY A 146 12.02 -7.56 12.02
C GLY A 146 13.02 -6.47 11.63
N ALA A 147 12.67 -5.55 10.73
CA ALA A 147 13.56 -4.46 10.32
C ALA A 147 13.85 -3.51 11.50
N LEU A 148 15.09 -3.53 12.00
CA LEU A 148 15.51 -2.69 13.11
C LEU A 148 16.09 -1.35 12.59
N PRO A 149 15.70 -0.21 13.19
CA PRO A 149 16.32 1.08 12.88
C PRO A 149 17.82 1.02 13.10
N PHE A 150 18.57 1.72 12.23
CA PHE A 150 20.04 1.73 12.23
C PHE A 150 20.71 0.38 11.92
N GLU A 151 19.99 -0.74 11.73
CA GLU A 151 20.54 -2.01 11.26
C GLU A 151 20.25 -2.29 9.78
N GLY A 152 19.84 -1.26 9.00
CA GLY A 152 19.30 -1.44 7.65
C GLY A 152 20.18 -2.27 6.69
N ALA A 153 21.50 -2.06 6.71
CA ALA A 153 22.45 -2.85 5.91
C ALA A 153 22.54 -4.32 6.37
N TYR A 154 22.50 -4.55 7.69
CA TYR A 154 22.51 -5.88 8.28
C TYR A 154 21.22 -6.64 7.97
N SER A 155 20.06 -6.02 8.21
CA SER A 155 18.74 -6.54 7.82
C SER A 155 18.69 -6.91 6.34
N ALA A 156 19.13 -6.01 5.44
CA ALA A 156 19.17 -6.28 4.00
C ALA A 156 20.09 -7.46 3.64
N SER A 157 21.29 -7.56 4.24
CA SER A 157 22.20 -8.69 4.02
C SER A 157 21.58 -10.03 4.47
N LYS A 158 20.90 -10.06 5.63
CA LYS A 158 20.24 -11.26 6.15
C LYS A 158 18.96 -11.62 5.38
N ALA A 159 18.24 -10.65 4.82
CA ALA A 159 17.13 -10.86 3.90
C ALA A 159 17.60 -11.50 2.59
N ALA A 160 18.68 -10.99 1.99
CA ALA A 160 19.28 -11.56 0.79
C ALA A 160 19.75 -13.01 1.03
N ALA A 161 20.45 -13.27 2.14
CA ALA A 161 20.85 -14.62 2.54
C ALA A 161 19.65 -15.57 2.77
N GLY A 162 18.54 -15.07 3.31
CA GLY A 162 17.28 -15.82 3.46
C GLY A 162 16.68 -16.22 2.12
N SER A 163 16.53 -15.26 1.20
CA SER A 163 16.01 -15.51 -0.15
C SER A 163 16.84 -16.55 -0.92
N LEU A 164 18.18 -16.39 -0.91
CA LEU A 164 19.10 -17.35 -1.52
C LEU A 164 19.03 -18.74 -0.89
N THR A 165 18.75 -18.83 0.42
CA THR A 165 18.61 -20.13 1.10
C THR A 165 17.37 -20.89 0.64
N GLU A 166 16.28 -20.20 0.31
CA GLU A 166 15.08 -20.85 -0.25
C GLU A 166 15.30 -21.32 -1.69
N VAL A 167 16.06 -20.58 -2.50
CA VAL A 167 16.47 -21.03 -3.84
C VAL A 167 17.38 -22.27 -3.75
N MET A 168 18.42 -22.23 -2.92
CA MET A 168 19.31 -23.38 -2.67
C MET A 168 18.53 -24.63 -2.19
N ARG A 169 17.44 -24.44 -1.42
CA ARG A 169 16.59 -25.54 -0.96
C ARG A 169 15.97 -26.31 -2.12
N LEU A 170 15.50 -25.62 -3.15
CA LEU A 170 14.90 -26.21 -4.34
C LEU A 170 15.98 -26.81 -5.26
N GLU A 171 17.08 -26.10 -5.48
CA GLU A 171 18.17 -26.54 -6.37
C GLU A 171 18.93 -27.76 -5.84
N LEU A 172 19.10 -27.89 -4.52
CA LEU A 172 19.88 -28.97 -3.90
C LEU A 172 19.05 -30.20 -3.50
N GLN A 173 17.71 -30.08 -3.46
CA GLN A 173 16.80 -31.18 -3.12
C GLN A 173 16.94 -32.41 -4.03
N PRO A 174 17.05 -32.30 -5.37
CA PRO A 174 17.20 -33.46 -6.27
C PRO A 174 18.47 -34.28 -6.00
N PHE A 175 19.50 -33.65 -5.41
CA PHE A 175 20.76 -34.28 -5.06
C PHE A 175 20.75 -34.90 -3.65
N GLY A 176 19.58 -35.00 -3.00
CA GLY A 176 19.45 -35.52 -1.64
C GLY A 176 20.04 -34.60 -0.57
N ILE A 177 20.18 -33.31 -0.85
CA ILE A 177 20.70 -32.32 0.11
C ILE A 177 19.56 -31.43 0.56
N ARG A 178 19.25 -31.46 1.85
CA ARG A 178 18.21 -30.62 2.47
C ARG A 178 18.83 -29.31 2.94
N VAL A 179 18.18 -28.19 2.66
CA VAL A 179 18.63 -26.86 3.09
C VAL A 179 17.64 -26.28 4.12
N ILE A 180 18.17 -25.72 5.22
CA ILE A 180 17.40 -25.07 6.28
C ILE A 180 17.83 -23.60 6.41
N ASN A 181 16.86 -22.70 6.34
CA ASN A 181 16.96 -21.32 6.74
C ASN A 181 16.76 -21.19 8.25
N LEU A 182 17.85 -21.02 9.01
CA LEU A 182 17.82 -20.86 10.45
C LEU A 182 17.67 -19.38 10.81
N VAL A 183 16.42 -18.96 11.03
CA VAL A 183 16.06 -17.57 11.39
C VAL A 183 16.33 -17.33 12.88
N THR A 184 17.52 -16.82 13.20
CA THR A 184 17.98 -16.61 14.57
C THR A 184 17.49 -15.28 15.16
N GLY A 185 16.83 -15.33 16.33
CA GLY A 185 16.46 -14.15 17.12
C GLY A 185 17.60 -13.61 18.00
N GLY A 186 17.30 -12.68 18.90
CA GLY A 186 18.29 -12.11 19.83
C GLY A 186 18.86 -13.16 20.79
N VAL A 187 20.16 -13.46 20.65
CA VAL A 187 20.89 -14.44 21.48
C VAL A 187 22.18 -13.84 22.07
N ARG A 188 22.45 -14.12 23.35
CA ARG A 188 23.62 -13.57 24.06
C ARG A 188 24.93 -14.16 23.49
N THR A 189 25.59 -13.38 22.64
CA THR A 189 26.84 -13.72 21.96
C THR A 189 27.73 -12.49 21.82
N ASN A 190 29.01 -12.69 21.54
CA ASN A 190 29.95 -11.60 21.26
C ASN A 190 29.77 -10.95 19.87
N LEU A 191 28.67 -11.20 19.14
CA LEU A 191 28.48 -10.69 17.77
C LEU A 191 28.56 -9.16 17.72
N PHE A 192 27.78 -8.48 18.57
CA PHE A 192 27.74 -7.02 18.64
C PHE A 192 28.98 -6.42 19.32
N SER A 193 29.55 -7.11 20.31
CA SER A 193 30.81 -6.70 20.96
C SER A 193 32.02 -6.75 20.01
N ASN A 194 31.93 -7.46 18.89
CA ASN A 194 32.95 -7.55 17.85
C ASN A 194 32.62 -6.67 16.62
N ALA A 195 31.52 -5.91 16.63
CA ALA A 195 31.20 -4.97 15.55
C ALA A 195 32.16 -3.76 15.58
N PRO A 196 32.41 -3.08 14.43
CA PRO A 196 33.18 -1.83 14.41
C PRO A 196 32.53 -0.73 15.24
N SER A 197 33.31 0.29 15.63
CA SER A 197 32.88 1.34 16.56
C SER A 197 31.62 2.07 16.08
N VAL A 198 30.73 2.35 17.04
CA VAL A 198 29.34 2.77 16.84
C VAL A 198 29.21 4.30 17.01
N GLU A 199 30.24 5.05 16.64
CA GLU A 199 30.27 6.51 16.73
C GLU A 199 29.71 7.13 15.45
N LEU A 200 28.84 8.12 15.60
CA LEU A 200 28.30 8.88 14.47
C LEU A 200 29.39 9.78 13.85
N PRO A 201 29.47 9.87 12.50
CA PRO A 201 30.34 10.82 11.82
C PRO A 201 30.12 12.26 12.31
N PRO A 202 31.14 13.13 12.37
CA PRO A 202 30.98 14.53 12.84
C PRO A 202 29.92 15.34 12.09
N GLU A 203 29.70 15.03 10.81
CA GLU A 203 28.72 15.69 9.93
C GLU A 203 27.34 14.99 9.92
N SER A 204 27.13 13.95 10.74
CA SER A 204 25.88 13.19 10.78
C SER A 204 24.69 14.07 11.17
N LEU A 205 23.60 13.94 10.39
CA LEU A 205 22.30 14.55 10.68
C LEU A 205 21.72 14.11 12.04
N PHE A 206 22.20 12.99 12.59
CA PHE A 206 21.76 12.43 13.87
C PHE A 206 22.55 12.95 15.08
N ASN A 207 23.61 13.74 14.88
CA ASN A 207 24.37 14.34 15.99
C ASN A 207 23.52 15.26 16.90
N VAL A 208 22.42 15.81 16.39
CA VAL A 208 21.43 16.55 17.19
C VAL A 208 20.89 15.72 18.37
N ALA A 209 20.88 14.40 18.25
CA ALA A 209 20.51 13.47 19.33
C ALA A 209 21.60 12.41 19.56
N LYS A 210 22.88 12.78 19.41
CA LYS A 210 24.04 11.87 19.38
C LYS A 210 23.96 10.77 20.44
N GLU A 211 23.90 11.15 21.72
CA GLU A 211 23.86 10.20 22.83
C GLU A 211 22.68 9.22 22.78
N ALA A 212 21.51 9.67 22.32
CA ALA A 212 20.32 8.82 22.23
C ALA A 212 20.39 7.86 21.03
N VAL A 213 20.95 8.31 19.90
CA VAL A 213 21.09 7.51 18.68
C VAL A 213 22.23 6.50 18.82
N GLU A 214 23.40 6.89 19.33
CA GLU A 214 24.51 5.97 19.60
C GLU A 214 24.10 4.92 20.66
N LYS A 215 23.34 5.32 21.69
CA LYS A 215 22.74 4.39 22.66
C LYS A 215 21.71 3.44 22.04
N ALA A 216 20.94 3.89 21.04
CA ALA A 216 19.99 3.04 20.31
C ALA A 216 20.72 2.06 19.37
N MET A 217 21.75 2.51 18.65
CA MET A 217 22.65 1.66 17.87
C MET A 217 23.36 0.62 18.76
N TRP A 218 23.62 0.95 20.03
CA TRP A 218 24.13 0.02 21.05
C TRP A 218 23.05 -0.83 21.75
N ALA A 219 21.75 -0.50 21.61
CA ALA A 219 20.67 -1.23 22.28
C ALA A 219 20.44 -2.63 21.67
N GLY A 220 20.78 -2.81 20.39
CA GLY A 220 20.82 -4.13 19.73
C GLY A 220 21.85 -5.10 20.37
N SER A 221 22.84 -4.58 21.10
CA SER A 221 24.00 -5.34 21.57
C SER A 221 23.73 -6.41 22.64
N GLY A 222 22.50 -6.50 23.18
CA GLY A 222 22.12 -7.49 24.20
C GLY A 222 22.84 -7.38 25.56
N ALA A 223 23.79 -6.46 25.70
CA ALA A 223 24.74 -6.39 26.81
C ALA A 223 24.20 -5.77 28.12
N ASN A 224 22.90 -5.48 28.20
CA ASN A 224 22.34 -4.69 29.30
C ASN A 224 20.96 -5.17 29.82
N MET A 225 20.63 -6.47 29.68
CA MET A 225 19.39 -7.01 30.24
C MET A 225 19.33 -6.93 31.78
N ASP A 226 20.48 -6.93 32.47
CA ASP A 226 20.55 -6.89 33.94
C ASP A 226 20.33 -5.48 34.55
N ARG A 227 20.18 -4.43 33.74
CA ARG A 227 19.84 -3.06 34.22
C ARG A 227 18.39 -2.63 33.97
N LEU A 228 17.53 -3.55 33.54
CA LEU A 228 16.08 -3.32 33.42
C LEU A 228 15.32 -3.52 34.75
N SER A 229 16.02 -3.63 35.87
CA SER A 229 15.43 -3.62 37.21
C SER A 229 15.19 -2.18 37.71
N VAL A 230 13.92 -1.78 37.76
CA VAL A 230 13.32 -0.95 38.83
C VAL A 230 14.23 0.13 39.46
N ASP A 231 14.54 1.19 38.73
CA ASP A 231 14.18 2.57 39.12
C ASP A 231 14.57 3.59 38.04
N ASN A 232 13.61 4.38 37.55
CA ASN A 232 13.89 5.74 37.04
C ASN A 232 12.62 6.59 36.86
N ARG A 233 11.69 6.53 37.82
CA ARG A 233 10.54 7.46 37.89
C ARG A 233 10.86 8.71 38.74
N GLN A 234 12.09 9.19 38.73
CA GLN A 234 12.47 10.40 39.46
C GLN A 234 13.76 11.04 38.93
N THR A 235 13.61 12.00 38.01
CA THR A 235 14.37 13.27 37.92
C THR A 235 14.03 13.99 36.61
N LYS A 236 12.96 14.81 36.62
CA LYS A 236 12.90 15.92 35.66
C LYS A 236 13.83 17.02 36.20
N PRO A 237 14.83 17.51 35.45
CA PRO A 237 15.54 18.71 35.85
C PRO A 237 14.56 19.89 35.79
N SER A 238 14.32 20.53 36.93
CA SER A 238 13.51 21.74 37.01
C SER A 238 14.32 22.94 36.50
N ILE A 239 14.34 23.13 35.18
CA ILE A 239 14.93 24.32 34.57
C ILE A 239 13.90 25.45 34.69
N ALA A 240 14.25 26.50 35.43
CA ALA A 240 13.42 27.70 35.56
C ALA A 240 13.31 28.42 34.21
N PRO A 241 12.19 29.10 33.91
CA PRO A 241 11.96 29.66 32.59
C PRO A 241 12.90 30.85 32.31
N ARG A 242 13.94 30.59 31.52
CA ARG A 242 14.59 31.62 30.70
C ARG A 242 13.86 31.70 29.37
N MET A 243 13.84 32.89 28.77
CA MET A 243 13.41 33.05 27.37
C MET A 243 14.46 32.38 26.48
N GLU A 244 14.15 31.20 25.95
CA GLU A 244 14.93 30.55 24.89
C GLU A 244 14.68 31.24 23.55
N SER A 245 15.70 31.35 22.72
CA SER A 245 15.57 31.88 21.36
C SER A 245 14.71 30.96 20.47
N PRO A 246 14.10 31.47 19.38
CA PRO A 246 13.33 30.62 18.45
C PRO A 246 14.14 29.45 17.87
N HIS A 247 15.46 29.63 17.70
CA HIS A 247 16.39 28.61 17.24
C HIS A 247 16.60 27.51 18.30
N GLU A 248 16.88 27.87 19.55
CA GLU A 248 16.95 26.91 20.67
C GLU A 248 15.63 26.19 20.88
N HIS A 249 14.49 26.89 20.76
CA HIS A 249 13.16 26.28 20.87
C HIS A 249 12.90 25.26 19.73
N GLN A 250 13.31 25.57 18.49
CA GLN A 250 13.23 24.60 17.39
C GLN A 250 14.19 23.42 17.55
N GLN A 251 15.43 23.65 18.01
CA GLN A 251 16.36 22.57 18.33
C GLN A 251 15.80 21.69 19.44
N ASN A 252 15.33 22.26 20.56
CA ASN A 252 14.70 21.54 21.67
C ASN A 252 13.43 20.78 21.23
N LEU A 253 12.62 21.32 20.32
CA LEU A 253 11.49 20.61 19.71
C LEU A 253 11.93 19.46 18.79
N LEU A 254 13.02 19.62 18.04
CA LEU A 254 13.56 18.57 17.17
C LEU A 254 14.19 17.45 18.01
N LEU A 255 14.95 17.81 19.04
CA LEU A 255 15.58 16.94 20.04
C LEU A 255 14.50 16.15 20.79
N SER A 256 13.46 16.84 21.29
CA SER A 256 12.25 16.26 21.88
C SER A 256 11.57 15.25 20.94
N ARG A 257 11.36 15.60 19.67
CA ARG A 257 10.74 14.70 18.68
C ARG A 257 11.61 13.50 18.34
N ILE A 258 12.93 13.67 18.19
CA ILE A 258 13.86 12.57 17.91
C ILE A 258 13.92 11.64 19.12
N ILE A 259 14.11 12.15 20.33
CA ILE A 259 14.11 11.34 21.57
C ILE A 259 12.77 10.61 21.73
N THR A 260 11.64 11.32 21.65
CA THR A 260 10.30 10.70 21.78
C THR A 260 10.06 9.60 20.74
N ASN A 261 10.54 9.80 19.50
CA ASN A 261 10.38 8.81 18.44
C ASN A 261 11.33 7.62 18.64
N VAL A 262 12.59 7.84 19.02
CA VAL A 262 13.55 6.78 19.34
C VAL A 262 13.07 5.97 20.55
N GLU A 263 12.54 6.61 21.59
CA GLU A 263 11.95 5.93 22.76
C GLU A 263 10.76 5.06 22.37
N LYS A 264 9.76 5.60 21.66
CA LYS A 264 8.60 4.84 21.16
C LYS A 264 8.99 3.67 20.26
N LEU A 265 10.03 3.86 19.45
CA LEU A 265 10.53 2.85 18.53
C LEU A 265 11.27 1.74 19.28
N ASN A 266 11.99 2.09 20.36
CA ASN A 266 12.63 1.14 21.26
C ASN A 266 11.57 0.37 22.09
N GLU A 267 10.52 1.04 22.57
CA GLU A 267 9.35 0.40 23.19
C GLU A 267 8.64 -0.58 22.24
N ALA A 268 8.46 -0.20 20.96
CA ALA A 268 7.90 -1.08 19.95
C ALA A 268 8.78 -2.30 19.66
N VAL A 269 10.11 -2.13 19.59
CA VAL A 269 11.07 -3.23 19.42
C VAL A 269 11.08 -4.16 20.64
N VAL A 270 11.00 -3.63 21.87
CA VAL A 270 10.89 -4.44 23.09
C VAL A 270 9.55 -5.19 23.13
N ALA A 271 8.44 -4.54 22.80
CA ALA A 271 7.13 -5.18 22.71
C ALA A 271 7.11 -6.29 21.66
N MET A 272 7.70 -6.04 20.49
CA MET A 272 7.81 -7.02 19.41
C MET A 272 8.72 -8.20 19.78
N ASN A 273 9.88 -7.96 20.39
CA ASN A 273 10.76 -9.01 20.91
C ASN A 273 10.07 -9.84 22.00
N LYS A 274 9.24 -9.22 22.85
CA LYS A 274 8.43 -9.93 23.84
C LYS A 274 7.37 -10.80 23.17
N SER A 275 6.61 -10.26 22.22
CA SER A 275 5.62 -11.04 21.45
C SER A 275 6.27 -12.18 20.65
N LEU A 276 7.49 -12.00 20.15
CA LEU A 276 8.25 -13.04 19.45
C LEU A 276 8.89 -14.07 20.39
N GLN A 277 9.22 -13.69 21.63
CA GLN A 277 9.54 -14.65 22.69
C GLN A 277 8.30 -15.45 23.10
N GLU A 278 7.14 -14.82 23.22
CA GLU A 278 5.86 -15.50 23.47
C GLU A 278 5.52 -16.48 22.33
N ILE A 279 5.73 -16.10 21.06
CA ILE A 279 5.61 -17.00 19.90
C ILE A 279 6.65 -18.14 19.94
N ASN A 280 7.91 -17.88 20.30
CA ASN A 280 8.93 -18.94 20.42
C ASN A 280 8.67 -19.90 21.60
N ILE A 281 8.06 -19.41 22.69
CA ILE A 281 7.63 -20.24 23.82
C ILE A 281 6.40 -21.08 23.43
N GLN A 282 5.44 -20.51 22.69
CA GLN A 282 4.32 -21.26 22.12
C GLN A 282 4.75 -22.30 21.07
N ASN A 283 5.81 -22.03 20.31
CA ASN A 283 6.38 -22.95 19.33
C ASN A 283 7.30 -24.04 19.93
N MET A 284 7.64 -23.99 21.22
CA MET A 284 8.27 -25.13 21.92
C MET A 284 7.22 -26.18 22.32
N ASN A 285 6.57 -26.80 21.33
CA ASN A 285 5.94 -28.09 21.53
C ASN A 285 6.81 -29.20 20.92
N VAL A 286 7.57 -29.87 21.78
CA VAL A 286 8.51 -30.95 21.41
C VAL A 286 7.78 -32.12 20.73
N GLU A 287 6.51 -32.34 21.05
CA GLU A 287 5.68 -33.37 20.41
C GLU A 287 5.31 -32.97 18.97
N LEU A 288 5.00 -31.70 18.70
CA LEU A 288 4.61 -31.25 17.36
C LEU A 288 5.76 -31.42 16.34
N VAL A 289 7.00 -31.12 16.75
CA VAL A 289 8.19 -31.34 15.91
C VAL A 289 8.46 -32.83 15.70
N ALA A 290 8.25 -33.67 16.72
CA ALA A 290 8.34 -35.13 16.58
C ALA A 290 7.24 -35.70 15.67
N GLN A 291 6.05 -35.10 15.67
CA GLN A 291 4.90 -35.51 14.86
C GLN A 291 5.04 -35.04 13.40
N MET A 292 5.61 -33.86 13.15
CA MET A 292 6.05 -33.44 11.81
C MET A 292 7.15 -34.36 11.26
N PHE A 293 8.10 -34.81 12.09
CA PHE A 293 9.10 -35.80 11.67
C PHE A 293 8.52 -37.19 11.36
N LYS A 294 7.46 -37.61 12.08
CA LYS A 294 6.71 -38.84 11.75
C LYS A 294 5.95 -38.69 10.42
N ASN A 295 5.23 -37.59 10.22
CA ASN A 295 4.47 -37.36 8.99
C ASN A 295 5.37 -37.22 7.75
N TYR A 296 6.57 -36.64 7.90
CA TYR A 296 7.56 -36.59 6.82
C TYR A 296 8.17 -37.97 6.49
N GLN A 297 8.21 -38.91 7.45
CA GLN A 297 8.61 -40.30 7.14
C GLN A 297 7.51 -41.09 6.41
N SER A 298 6.23 -40.87 6.74
CA SER A 298 5.12 -41.57 6.06
C SER A 298 4.96 -41.16 4.59
N ASN A 299 5.10 -39.87 4.27
CA ASN A 299 4.89 -39.40 2.89
C ASN A 299 6.02 -39.77 1.92
N VAL A 300 7.23 -40.05 2.41
CA VAL A 300 8.35 -40.52 1.58
C VAL A 300 8.27 -42.03 1.28
N LEU A 301 7.51 -42.80 2.09
CA LEU A 301 7.38 -44.24 1.91
C LEU A 301 6.28 -44.67 0.93
N PHE A 302 5.34 -43.78 0.58
CA PHE A 302 4.21 -44.11 -0.31
C PHE A 302 4.47 -43.88 -1.81
N HIS A 303 5.67 -43.39 -2.19
CA HIS A 303 6.06 -43.15 -3.58
C HIS A 303 7.10 -44.13 -4.14
N LEU A 304 7.33 -45.28 -3.48
CA LEU A 304 8.32 -46.28 -3.91
C LEU A 304 7.77 -47.68 -4.24
N GLU A 305 6.45 -47.91 -4.17
CA GLU A 305 5.83 -49.21 -4.50
C GLU A 305 4.71 -49.13 -5.56
N ALA A 306 4.90 -48.35 -6.64
CA ALA A 306 4.10 -48.51 -7.88
C ALA A 306 4.67 -47.77 -9.12
N THR A 307 5.88 -48.13 -9.60
CA THR A 307 6.22 -48.00 -11.03
C THR A 307 7.43 -48.88 -11.36
N ASP A 308 7.19 -50.19 -11.43
CA ASP A 308 8.08 -51.11 -12.13
C ASP A 308 7.26 -51.76 -13.26
N ASN A 309 7.79 -51.74 -14.49
CA ASN A 309 7.19 -52.25 -15.74
C ASN A 309 6.04 -51.38 -16.34
N LEU A 310 6.22 -50.58 -17.41
CA LEU A 310 6.77 -50.95 -18.73
C LEU A 310 7.10 -49.75 -19.65
N LYS A 311 8.26 -49.86 -20.33
CA LYS A 311 8.57 -49.45 -21.73
C LYS A 311 8.76 -47.97 -22.13
N ASP A 312 10.04 -47.60 -22.13
CA ASP A 312 10.79 -46.87 -23.18
C ASP A 312 10.70 -47.59 -24.57
N PRO A 313 11.14 -47.03 -25.74
CA PRO A 313 11.81 -45.74 -25.97
C PRO A 313 11.37 -44.90 -27.20
N ALA A 314 11.50 -43.56 -27.13
CA ALA A 314 11.67 -42.66 -28.31
C ALA A 314 12.13 -41.21 -27.97
N ASN A 315 13.46 -41.00 -28.06
CA ASN A 315 14.25 -39.84 -28.55
C ASN A 315 13.52 -38.63 -29.24
N PRO A 316 14.14 -37.41 -29.37
CA PRO A 316 14.46 -36.46 -28.29
C PRO A 316 14.23 -34.95 -28.64
N GLU A 317 14.33 -34.08 -27.62
CA GLU A 317 15.01 -32.76 -27.56
C GLU A 317 14.86 -31.57 -28.56
N PHE A 318 14.69 -30.38 -27.95
CA PHE A 318 15.19 -29.01 -28.29
C PHE A 318 14.85 -28.34 -29.65
N GLN A 319 14.28 -27.11 -29.64
CA GLN A 319 15.04 -25.84 -29.54
C GLN A 319 14.17 -24.53 -29.55
N GLU A 320 14.88 -23.43 -29.31
CA GLU A 320 14.56 -22.01 -29.00
C GLU A 320 14.12 -21.04 -30.14
N ILE A 321 13.60 -19.85 -29.72
CA ILE A 321 13.78 -18.46 -30.27
C ILE A 321 12.87 -17.86 -31.40
N SER A 322 12.28 -16.70 -31.05
CA SER A 322 11.93 -15.47 -31.83
C SER A 322 10.60 -15.23 -32.59
N CYS A 323 10.06 -14.03 -32.31
CA CYS A 323 9.32 -13.01 -33.10
C CYS A 323 8.70 -13.29 -34.49
N GLY A 324 7.47 -12.78 -34.73
CA GLY A 324 6.96 -12.52 -36.09
C GLY A 324 5.47 -12.11 -36.28
N LEU A 325 5.23 -10.80 -36.42
CA LEU A 325 4.26 -10.08 -37.29
C LEU A 325 2.95 -10.71 -37.87
N PHE A 326 1.83 -9.98 -37.63
CA PHE A 326 0.79 -9.52 -38.61
C PHE A 326 -0.25 -10.54 -39.18
N PRO A 327 -1.38 -10.11 -39.84
CA PRO A 327 -2.75 -10.45 -39.39
C PRO A 327 -3.60 -11.12 -40.50
N LEU A 328 -4.90 -10.73 -40.63
CA LEU A 328 -5.90 -11.14 -41.67
C LEU A 328 -6.51 -12.55 -41.47
N THR A 329 -7.79 -12.86 -41.76
CA THR A 329 -9.09 -12.11 -41.84
C THR A 329 -10.24 -13.12 -42.07
N VAL A 330 -11.50 -12.65 -42.01
CA VAL A 330 -12.60 -13.01 -42.95
C VAL A 330 -13.33 -14.37 -42.78
N PHE A 331 -14.64 -14.26 -42.48
CA PHE A 331 -15.77 -15.09 -42.96
C PHE A 331 -15.79 -16.58 -42.48
N THR A 332 -16.89 -17.34 -42.33
CA THR A 332 -18.36 -17.20 -42.41
C THR A 332 -18.99 -18.52 -41.83
N GLU A 333 -20.29 -18.81 -41.68
CA GLU A 333 -21.59 -18.19 -42.04
C GLU A 333 -22.71 -18.81 -41.13
N PHE A 334 -23.92 -18.20 -41.10
CA PHE A 334 -25.24 -18.88 -41.07
C PHE A 334 -25.69 -19.74 -39.84
N THR A 335 -26.99 -19.85 -39.47
CA THR A 335 -28.23 -19.09 -39.79
C THR A 335 -29.31 -19.37 -38.73
N LEU A 336 -30.48 -18.70 -38.88
CA LEU A 336 -31.83 -19.09 -38.44
C LEU A 336 -32.12 -18.98 -36.93
N CYS A 337 -33.27 -18.52 -36.45
CA CYS A 337 -34.38 -17.69 -36.96
C CYS A 337 -35.51 -17.85 -35.93
N PHE A 338 -36.32 -16.80 -35.71
CA PHE A 338 -37.80 -16.79 -35.66
C PHE A 338 -38.22 -15.45 -35.02
N ASN A 339 -38.54 -14.43 -35.84
CA ASN A 339 -39.85 -14.14 -36.42
C ASN A 339 -40.76 -13.27 -35.52
N GLY A 340 -40.80 -11.97 -35.83
CA GLY A 340 -41.85 -11.02 -35.41
C GLY A 340 -42.10 -10.02 -36.53
N ARG A 341 -43.18 -10.18 -37.31
CA ARG A 341 -43.45 -9.37 -38.51
C ARG A 341 -44.12 -8.04 -38.20
N ARG A 342 -43.63 -6.95 -38.80
CA ARG A 342 -44.46 -5.90 -39.43
C ARG A 342 -43.85 -5.50 -40.78
N ARG A 343 -44.70 -5.20 -41.76
CA ARG A 343 -44.36 -4.71 -43.11
C ARG A 343 -44.81 -3.26 -43.24
N LEU A 344 -44.07 -2.43 -44.00
CA LEU A 344 -44.55 -1.72 -45.21
C LEU A 344 -43.46 -0.81 -45.80
N ASP A 345 -42.77 -1.32 -46.84
CA ASP A 345 -42.55 -0.75 -48.19
C ASP A 345 -42.12 0.74 -48.44
N PRO A 346 -41.60 1.10 -49.63
CA PRO A 346 -40.23 1.63 -49.70
C PRO A 346 -40.07 2.94 -50.50
N SER A 347 -38.87 3.53 -50.52
CA SER A 347 -38.18 4.05 -51.74
C SER A 347 -37.03 5.02 -51.43
N ILE A 348 -36.24 5.30 -52.48
CA ILE A 348 -35.26 6.39 -52.68
C ILE A 348 -33.79 6.05 -52.39
N HIS A 349 -33.00 6.30 -53.44
CA HIS A 349 -31.55 6.19 -53.61
C HIS A 349 -30.76 6.93 -52.51
N GLY A 350 -29.53 6.58 -52.13
CA GLY A 350 -28.46 5.94 -52.90
C GLY A 350 -27.41 6.99 -53.29
N HIS A 351 -26.32 7.09 -52.52
CA HIS A 351 -25.08 7.81 -52.86
C HIS A 351 -23.94 7.41 -51.91
N ASP A 352 -22.73 7.26 -52.45
CA ASP A 352 -21.50 6.95 -51.72
C ASP A 352 -21.02 8.13 -50.85
N VAL A 353 -20.56 7.84 -49.62
CA VAL A 353 -19.66 8.71 -48.84
C VAL A 353 -18.64 7.85 -48.11
N GLN A 354 -17.37 8.27 -48.14
CA GLN A 354 -16.25 7.55 -47.54
C GLN A 354 -16.32 7.56 -46.00
N ILE A 355 -15.83 6.49 -45.38
CA ILE A 355 -15.76 6.35 -43.92
C ILE A 355 -14.48 7.04 -43.42
N THR A 356 -14.64 8.11 -42.65
CA THR A 356 -13.63 8.61 -41.72
C THR A 356 -14.09 8.31 -40.30
N SER A 357 -13.52 7.28 -39.68
CA SER A 357 -13.89 6.84 -38.33
C SER A 357 -12.94 7.38 -37.28
N ASP A 358 -13.29 8.54 -36.70
CA ASP A 358 -12.85 8.95 -35.37
C ASP A 358 -13.86 9.96 -34.78
N TYR A 359 -13.95 10.06 -33.46
CA TYR A 359 -14.92 10.86 -32.68
C TYR A 359 -16.42 10.45 -32.79
N SER A 360 -16.83 9.34 -32.16
CA SER A 360 -18.27 9.13 -31.87
C SER A 360 -18.65 8.54 -30.50
N SER A 361 -17.72 8.01 -29.70
CA SER A 361 -18.03 7.30 -28.45
C SER A 361 -18.65 8.18 -27.35
N THR A 362 -18.31 9.48 -27.29
CA THR A 362 -18.86 10.41 -26.29
C THR A 362 -19.89 11.41 -26.84
N LYS A 363 -19.98 11.60 -28.16
CA LYS A 363 -20.90 12.59 -28.77
C LYS A 363 -22.28 12.05 -29.14
N GLN A 364 -22.47 10.74 -29.32
CA GLN A 364 -23.81 10.19 -29.58
C GLN A 364 -24.77 10.28 -28.37
N LEU A 365 -24.26 10.49 -27.16
CA LEU A 365 -25.06 10.85 -25.98
C LEU A 365 -25.60 12.29 -26.00
N ASN A 366 -25.09 13.18 -26.87
CA ASN A 366 -25.45 14.61 -26.90
C ASN A 366 -26.16 15.06 -28.20
N ALA A 367 -26.35 14.19 -29.20
CA ALA A 367 -26.89 14.58 -30.51
C ALA A 367 -28.37 14.19 -30.75
N LEU A 368 -29.01 13.47 -29.81
CA LEU A 368 -30.39 12.99 -29.96
C LEU A 368 -31.25 13.12 -28.66
N SER A 369 -31.18 14.26 -27.97
CA SER A 369 -32.28 14.64 -27.05
C SER A 369 -32.36 16.13 -26.73
N THR A 370 -33.20 16.85 -27.47
CA THR A 370 -34.18 17.68 -26.75
C THR A 370 -35.10 16.72 -25.99
N VAL A 371 -35.13 16.83 -24.66
CA VAL A 371 -35.85 15.93 -23.71
C VAL A 371 -35.13 14.60 -23.38
N ALA A 372 -33.98 14.69 -22.72
CA ALA A 372 -33.58 13.83 -21.59
C ALA A 372 -32.20 14.30 -21.07
N ALA A 373 -32.04 14.49 -19.77
CA ALA A 373 -30.70 14.59 -19.18
C ALA A 373 -30.04 13.20 -19.22
N PRO A 374 -28.69 13.09 -19.35
CA PRO A 374 -28.02 11.80 -19.21
C PRO A 374 -28.40 11.18 -17.87
N MET A 375 -28.87 9.92 -17.89
CA MET A 375 -29.34 9.26 -16.68
C MET A 375 -28.23 9.25 -15.63
N ALA A 376 -28.52 9.83 -14.47
CA ALA A 376 -27.61 9.76 -13.32
C ALA A 376 -27.30 8.28 -13.02
N PRO A 377 -26.03 7.94 -12.71
CA PRO A 377 -25.68 6.56 -12.41
C PRO A 377 -26.51 6.09 -11.22
N SER A 378 -27.06 4.87 -11.31
CA SER A 378 -27.72 4.20 -10.19
C SER A 378 -26.67 3.73 -9.18
N ALA A 379 -26.04 4.70 -8.50
CA ALA A 379 -25.13 4.45 -7.40
C ALA A 379 -25.92 3.81 -6.25
N ILE A 380 -25.34 2.80 -5.62
CA ILE A 380 -25.96 2.05 -4.54
C ILE A 380 -25.39 2.58 -3.22
N ASP A 381 -26.28 2.98 -2.30
CA ASP A 381 -25.89 3.49 -0.98
C ASP A 381 -25.08 2.46 -0.18
N ASP A 382 -24.22 2.96 0.72
CA ASP A 382 -23.36 2.16 1.60
C ASP A 382 -24.12 1.03 2.34
N ILE A 383 -23.77 -0.20 1.97
CA ILE A 383 -24.36 -1.45 2.48
C ILE A 383 -23.56 -1.88 3.72
N GLU A 384 -23.86 -1.25 4.85
CA GLU A 384 -23.34 -1.63 6.16
C GLU A 384 -24.36 -2.47 6.93
N ALA A 385 -23.93 -3.60 7.49
CA ALA A 385 -24.70 -4.33 8.50
C ALA A 385 -25.00 -3.43 9.71
N ARG A 386 -26.27 -3.05 9.83
CA ARG A 386 -26.79 -2.16 10.89
C ARG A 386 -27.64 -2.94 11.89
N PHE A 387 -27.80 -2.36 13.07
CA PHE A 387 -28.79 -2.84 14.03
C PHE A 387 -30.19 -2.80 13.40
N GLY A 388 -30.88 -3.93 13.43
CA GLY A 388 -32.26 -4.04 12.98
C GLY A 388 -33.25 -3.60 14.05
N LYS A 389 -34.32 -4.38 14.24
CA LYS A 389 -35.26 -4.22 15.35
C LYS A 389 -34.82 -5.04 16.56
N PHE A 390 -35.02 -4.52 17.77
CA PHE A 390 -34.85 -5.30 19.00
C PHE A 390 -35.82 -6.49 19.01
N VAL A 391 -35.30 -7.68 19.28
CA VAL A 391 -36.09 -8.90 19.47
C VAL A 391 -36.34 -9.10 20.96
N ALA A 392 -37.61 -9.07 21.37
CA ALA A 392 -38.01 -9.40 22.74
C ALA A 392 -37.97 -10.93 22.98
N PRO A 393 -37.84 -11.40 24.24
CA PRO A 393 -37.97 -12.83 24.57
C PRO A 393 -39.32 -13.42 24.12
N GLN A 394 -39.27 -14.55 23.43
CA GLN A 394 -40.42 -15.24 22.83
C GLN A 394 -40.77 -16.46 23.68
N ILE A 395 -41.76 -16.32 24.57
CA ILE A 395 -42.13 -17.34 25.58
C ILE A 395 -43.12 -18.38 24.98
N ASP A 396 -43.90 -17.97 23.98
CA ASP A 396 -44.91 -18.75 23.27
C ASP A 396 -44.38 -20.06 22.67
N GLY A 397 -43.12 -20.06 22.23
CA GLY A 397 -42.46 -21.26 21.72
C GLY A 397 -42.28 -22.35 22.78
N ARG A 398 -41.90 -21.99 24.01
CA ARG A 398 -41.75 -22.95 25.13
C ARG A 398 -43.11 -23.47 25.59
N GLU A 399 -44.12 -22.60 25.69
CA GLU A 399 -45.50 -23.01 26.00
C GLU A 399 -46.01 -24.04 24.98
N THR A 400 -45.80 -23.77 23.68
CA THR A 400 -46.14 -24.71 22.61
C THR A 400 -45.34 -26.02 22.73
N ALA A 401 -44.04 -25.95 22.99
CA ALA A 401 -43.19 -27.13 23.15
C ALA A 401 -43.66 -28.05 24.30
N LEU A 402 -44.11 -27.49 25.43
CA LEU A 402 -44.64 -28.26 26.55
C LEU A 402 -45.94 -29.01 26.23
N THR A 403 -46.73 -28.54 25.24
CA THR A 403 -47.92 -29.29 24.75
C THR A 403 -47.57 -30.44 23.80
N GLN A 404 -46.35 -30.46 23.25
CA GLN A 404 -45.91 -31.52 22.35
C GLN A 404 -45.43 -32.77 23.13
N PRO A 405 -45.59 -33.97 22.55
CA PRO A 405 -44.98 -35.20 23.08
C PRO A 405 -43.48 -35.05 23.31
N GLU A 406 -42.98 -35.63 24.38
CA GLU A 406 -41.56 -35.50 24.79
C GLU A 406 -40.61 -36.05 23.73
N ASP A 407 -41.04 -37.06 22.97
CA ASP A 407 -40.28 -37.67 21.87
C ASP A 407 -40.31 -36.87 20.57
N LYS A 408 -40.92 -35.67 20.53
CA LYS A 408 -41.04 -34.82 19.33
C LYS A 408 -40.65 -33.35 19.55
N ARG A 409 -40.18 -32.99 20.74
CA ARG A 409 -39.76 -31.64 21.09
C ARG A 409 -38.25 -31.58 21.35
N ALA A 410 -37.57 -30.68 20.65
CA ALA A 410 -36.18 -30.31 20.89
C ALA A 410 -35.94 -28.87 20.45
N ILE A 411 -34.92 -28.25 21.03
CA ILE A 411 -34.33 -26.99 20.53
C ILE A 411 -33.33 -27.36 19.44
N VAL A 412 -33.43 -26.71 18.29
CA VAL A 412 -32.55 -26.94 17.13
C VAL A 412 -31.67 -25.72 16.92
N ILE A 413 -30.36 -25.90 17.04
CA ILE A 413 -29.34 -24.85 16.91
C ILE A 413 -28.43 -25.20 15.73
N ASP A 414 -28.59 -24.49 14.62
CA ASP A 414 -27.61 -24.51 13.54
C ASP A 414 -26.48 -23.52 13.87
N ASN A 415 -25.34 -24.04 14.31
CA ASN A 415 -24.18 -23.28 14.80
C ASN A 415 -23.25 -22.85 13.64
N GLY A 416 -23.79 -22.06 12.71
CA GLY A 416 -23.05 -21.56 11.55
C GLY A 416 -22.11 -20.39 11.85
N SER A 417 -20.92 -20.39 11.25
CA SER A 417 -19.88 -19.37 11.49
C SER A 417 -20.18 -17.96 10.93
N SER A 418 -21.09 -17.83 9.96
CA SER A 418 -21.65 -16.54 9.51
C SER A 418 -22.82 -16.12 10.39
N ALA A 419 -23.77 -17.04 10.61
CA ALA A 419 -24.95 -16.83 11.42
C ALA A 419 -25.38 -18.13 12.09
N VAL A 420 -25.67 -18.03 13.39
CA VAL A 420 -26.27 -19.07 14.22
C VAL A 420 -27.79 -18.94 14.13
N ARG A 421 -28.48 -20.06 13.89
CA ARG A 421 -29.94 -20.11 13.75
C ARG A 421 -30.52 -21.01 14.83
N ALA A 422 -31.50 -20.51 15.60
CA ALA A 422 -32.13 -21.28 16.67
C ALA A 422 -33.66 -21.23 16.59
N GLY A 423 -34.31 -22.32 16.97
CA GLY A 423 -35.77 -22.44 17.01
C GLY A 423 -36.22 -23.82 17.49
N TRP A 424 -37.51 -24.11 17.33
CA TRP A 424 -38.13 -25.35 17.80
C TRP A 424 -38.29 -26.39 16.69
N SER A 425 -38.09 -27.67 17.04
CA SER A 425 -38.16 -28.81 16.09
C SER A 425 -39.48 -28.95 15.32
N PHE A 426 -40.58 -28.43 15.84
CA PHE A 426 -41.91 -28.49 15.22
C PHE A 426 -42.25 -27.26 14.35
N GLU A 427 -41.37 -26.27 14.27
CA GLU A 427 -41.57 -25.05 13.49
C GLU A 427 -40.93 -25.15 12.08
N GLN A 428 -41.46 -24.38 11.13
CA GLN A 428 -41.00 -24.39 9.73
C GLN A 428 -39.82 -23.45 9.47
N GLN A 429 -39.51 -22.56 10.42
CA GLN A 429 -38.45 -21.54 10.31
C GLN A 429 -37.79 -21.34 11.69
N PRO A 430 -36.48 -21.03 11.75
CA PRO A 430 -35.83 -20.66 13.00
C PRO A 430 -36.37 -19.33 13.53
N ARG A 431 -36.57 -19.26 14.85
CA ARG A 431 -37.06 -18.09 15.59
C ARG A 431 -36.04 -16.96 15.69
N ILE A 432 -34.76 -17.32 15.72
CA ILE A 432 -33.62 -16.41 15.91
C ILE A 432 -32.57 -16.73 14.85
N ILE A 433 -32.06 -15.68 14.20
CA ILE A 433 -30.89 -15.72 13.31
C ILE A 433 -29.98 -14.57 13.73
N ILE A 434 -28.77 -14.87 14.22
CA ILE A 434 -27.82 -13.86 14.69
C ILE A 434 -26.38 -14.20 14.27
N PRO A 435 -25.51 -13.21 14.00
CA PRO A 435 -24.08 -13.44 13.86
C PRO A 435 -23.47 -13.92 15.20
N PRO A 436 -22.47 -14.82 15.20
CA PRO A 436 -21.81 -15.34 16.41
C PRO A 436 -20.82 -14.34 17.04
N ILE A 437 -21.29 -13.12 17.31
CA ILE A 437 -20.49 -12.02 17.85
C ILE A 437 -20.95 -11.60 19.25
N MET A 438 -20.02 -11.07 20.04
CA MET A 438 -20.32 -10.33 21.27
C MET A 438 -19.54 -9.02 21.34
N ALA A 439 -20.01 -8.08 22.14
CA ALA A 439 -19.27 -6.90 22.58
C ALA A 439 -19.49 -6.66 24.08
N LYS A 440 -18.42 -6.40 24.83
CA LYS A 440 -18.49 -6.16 26.29
C LYS A 440 -17.57 -5.02 26.68
N TYR A 441 -18.14 -3.97 27.27
CA TYR A 441 -17.39 -2.80 27.74
C TYR A 441 -18.02 -2.25 29.03
N ARG A 442 -17.26 -1.41 29.76
CA ARG A 442 -17.73 -0.74 30.97
C ARG A 442 -17.77 0.75 30.75
N ASP A 443 -18.97 1.33 30.78
CA ASP A 443 -19.14 2.77 30.76
C ASP A 443 -18.74 3.35 32.12
N ARG A 444 -17.68 4.17 32.12
CA ARG A 444 -17.17 4.83 33.32
C ARG A 444 -18.06 6.00 33.78
N LYS A 445 -18.87 6.59 32.89
CA LYS A 445 -19.81 7.68 33.21
C LYS A 445 -21.05 7.15 33.92
N LEU A 446 -21.61 6.05 33.41
CA LEU A 446 -22.78 5.38 34.01
C LEU A 446 -22.41 4.38 35.12
N GLY A 447 -21.13 4.02 35.26
CA GLY A 447 -20.64 3.02 36.22
C GLY A 447 -21.00 1.56 35.89
N LYS A 448 -21.76 1.34 34.82
CA LYS A 448 -22.34 0.05 34.40
C LYS A 448 -21.47 -0.68 33.38
N THR A 449 -21.47 -2.01 33.47
CA THR A 449 -20.92 -2.89 32.44
C THR A 449 -22.05 -3.30 31.49
N PHE A 450 -21.83 -3.17 30.19
CA PHE A 450 -22.73 -3.63 29.15
C PHE A 450 -22.12 -4.84 28.43
N SER A 451 -22.99 -5.79 28.07
CA SER A 451 -22.65 -6.98 27.30
C SER A 451 -23.75 -7.23 26.28
N PHE A 452 -23.39 -7.17 25.00
CA PHE A 452 -24.25 -7.38 23.85
C PHE A 452 -23.79 -8.63 23.10
N ALA A 453 -24.72 -9.31 22.44
CA ALA A 453 -24.45 -10.45 21.57
C ALA A 453 -25.35 -10.41 20.34
N GLY A 454 -24.89 -11.02 19.24
CA GLY A 454 -25.59 -11.02 17.97
C GLY A 454 -25.79 -9.61 17.39
N ASN A 455 -26.95 -9.39 16.77
CA ASN A 455 -27.26 -8.12 16.12
C ASN A 455 -27.28 -6.92 17.09
N ASP A 456 -27.55 -7.14 18.40
CA ASP A 456 -27.56 -6.09 19.42
C ASP A 456 -26.18 -5.40 19.56
N CYS A 457 -25.08 -6.03 19.12
CA CYS A 457 -23.75 -5.41 19.08
C CYS A 457 -23.64 -4.19 18.15
N TYR A 458 -24.49 -4.08 17.12
CA TYR A 458 -24.49 -2.94 16.20
C TYR A 458 -25.30 -1.73 16.70
N ALA A 459 -26.02 -1.87 17.83
CA ALA A 459 -26.90 -0.83 18.37
C ALA A 459 -26.14 0.37 18.98
N ASP A 460 -24.91 0.13 19.47
CA ASP A 460 -24.05 1.15 20.04
C ASP A 460 -22.69 1.23 19.32
N THR A 461 -22.16 2.44 19.16
CA THR A 461 -20.88 2.66 18.47
C THR A 461 -19.68 2.20 19.30
N THR A 462 -19.77 2.24 20.63
CA THR A 462 -18.74 1.67 21.52
C THR A 462 -18.76 0.14 21.44
N ALA A 463 -19.95 -0.47 21.45
CA ALA A 463 -20.13 -1.91 21.24
C ALA A 463 -19.52 -2.36 19.90
N LYS A 464 -19.81 -1.67 18.78
CA LYS A 464 -19.19 -1.94 17.47
C LYS A 464 -17.65 -2.01 17.54
N GLY A 465 -17.01 -1.12 18.30
CA GLY A 465 -15.55 -1.09 18.48
C GLY A 465 -14.96 -2.22 19.34
N HIS A 466 -15.80 -2.99 20.05
CA HIS A 466 -15.40 -4.08 20.96
C HIS A 466 -15.92 -5.46 20.52
N ILE A 467 -16.34 -5.60 19.24
CA ILE A 467 -16.84 -6.86 18.69
C ILE A 467 -15.74 -7.95 18.67
N ARG A 468 -16.10 -9.15 19.13
CA ARG A 468 -15.32 -10.41 19.04
C ARG A 468 -16.24 -11.52 18.53
N ASN A 469 -15.71 -12.48 17.79
CA ASN A 469 -16.45 -13.65 17.26
C ASN A 469 -16.15 -14.92 18.09
N ALA A 470 -17.10 -15.87 18.13
CA ALA A 470 -16.94 -17.19 18.75
C ALA A 470 -16.05 -18.15 17.93
N PHE A 471 -16.10 -17.99 16.60
CA PHE A 471 -15.32 -18.77 15.64
C PHE A 471 -13.97 -18.13 15.37
N GLU A 472 -12.98 -18.97 15.09
CA GLU A 472 -11.69 -18.53 14.58
C GLU A 472 -11.82 -17.99 13.14
N VAL A 473 -11.09 -16.92 12.83
CA VAL A 473 -11.13 -16.28 11.51
C VAL A 473 -10.64 -17.25 10.43
N GLY A 474 -11.45 -17.46 9.39
CA GLY A 474 -11.14 -18.38 8.29
C GLY A 474 -11.49 -19.85 8.55
N THR A 475 -11.97 -20.22 9.74
CA THR A 475 -12.36 -21.62 10.02
C THR A 475 -13.81 -21.75 10.50
N GLY A 476 -14.34 -22.97 10.47
CA GLY A 476 -15.67 -23.32 11.01
C GLY A 476 -15.59 -23.85 12.45
N ILE A 477 -14.49 -23.60 13.16
CA ILE A 477 -14.20 -24.21 14.47
C ILE A 477 -14.42 -23.15 15.56
N VAL A 478 -15.16 -23.53 16.59
CA VAL A 478 -15.31 -22.71 17.81
C VAL A 478 -14.03 -22.84 18.64
N SER A 479 -13.43 -21.70 18.95
CA SER A 479 -12.21 -21.58 19.77
C SER A 479 -12.36 -20.55 20.90
N ASN A 480 -13.31 -19.62 20.78
CA ASN A 480 -13.49 -18.51 21.72
C ASN A 480 -14.74 -18.75 22.59
N TRP A 481 -14.58 -19.62 23.59
CA TRP A 481 -15.66 -20.13 24.43
C TRP A 481 -16.41 -19.06 25.22
N ASP A 482 -15.71 -18.03 25.73
CA ASP A 482 -16.32 -16.84 26.35
C ASP A 482 -17.43 -16.23 25.46
N VAL A 483 -17.15 -16.11 24.15
CA VAL A 483 -18.09 -15.52 23.19
C VAL A 483 -19.20 -16.51 22.86
N MET A 484 -18.87 -17.79 22.69
CA MET A 484 -19.85 -18.84 22.42
C MET A 484 -20.88 -18.96 23.55
N GLU A 485 -20.44 -18.91 24.81
CA GLU A 485 -21.31 -18.88 25.99
C GLU A 485 -22.26 -17.67 25.97
N HIS A 486 -21.74 -16.45 25.74
CA HIS A 486 -22.60 -15.26 25.66
C HIS A 486 -23.56 -15.29 24.45
N VAL A 487 -23.21 -15.98 23.36
CA VAL A 487 -24.11 -16.23 22.22
C VAL A 487 -25.20 -17.24 22.60
N LEU A 488 -24.85 -18.35 23.26
CA LEU A 488 -25.81 -19.34 23.75
C LEU A 488 -26.77 -18.75 24.79
N ASP A 489 -26.27 -17.99 25.77
CA ASP A 489 -27.06 -17.22 26.72
C ASP A 489 -28.10 -16.37 25.99
N HIS A 490 -27.66 -15.58 24.99
CA HIS A 490 -28.56 -14.74 24.22
C HIS A 490 -29.65 -15.56 23.51
N LEU A 491 -29.30 -16.71 22.91
CA LEU A 491 -30.28 -17.59 22.28
C LEU A 491 -31.31 -18.11 23.29
N PHE A 492 -30.88 -18.68 24.41
CA PHE A 492 -31.79 -19.26 25.41
C PHE A 492 -32.65 -18.20 26.12
N ILE A 493 -32.08 -17.02 26.41
CA ILE A 493 -32.82 -15.87 26.96
C ILE A 493 -33.92 -15.44 25.99
N LYS A 494 -33.62 -15.35 24.68
CA LYS A 494 -34.58 -14.90 23.65
C LYS A 494 -35.60 -15.99 23.27
N LEU A 495 -35.28 -17.28 23.44
CA LEU A 495 -36.22 -18.42 23.33
C LEU A 495 -37.13 -18.59 24.56
N GLY A 496 -37.03 -17.73 25.59
CA GLY A 496 -37.93 -17.73 26.74
C GLY A 496 -37.54 -18.69 27.87
N MET A 497 -36.30 -19.20 27.91
CA MET A 497 -35.85 -20.18 28.92
C MET A 497 -35.60 -19.56 30.32
N ASN A 498 -35.77 -18.24 30.48
CA ASN A 498 -35.51 -17.51 31.73
C ASN A 498 -36.37 -17.96 32.93
N GLY A 499 -37.50 -18.62 32.67
CA GLY A 499 -38.45 -19.08 33.68
C GLY A 499 -38.32 -20.57 34.01
N VAL A 500 -37.15 -21.17 33.83
CA VAL A 500 -36.88 -22.58 34.20
C VAL A 500 -35.99 -22.59 35.43
N GLU A 501 -36.46 -23.16 36.54
CA GLU A 501 -35.61 -23.37 37.71
C GLU A 501 -34.62 -24.51 37.45
N GLY A 502 -33.32 -24.18 37.38
CA GLY A 502 -32.24 -25.15 37.48
C GLY A 502 -31.57 -25.62 36.19
N GLY A 503 -32.00 -25.20 35.00
CA GLY A 503 -31.37 -25.53 33.71
C GLY A 503 -32.29 -25.40 32.51
N ILE A 504 -31.86 -25.88 31.33
CA ILE A 504 -32.69 -26.08 30.14
C ILE A 504 -33.49 -27.37 30.28
N ASP A 505 -34.81 -27.32 30.04
CA ASP A 505 -35.73 -28.46 30.20
C ASP A 505 -36.01 -29.26 28.90
N MET A 506 -35.27 -28.98 27.83
CA MET A 506 -35.51 -29.53 26.48
C MET A 506 -34.23 -30.10 25.84
N PRO A 507 -34.28 -31.24 25.13
CA PRO A 507 -33.14 -31.76 24.38
C PRO A 507 -32.66 -30.79 23.30
N ILE A 508 -31.36 -30.84 22.98
CA ILE A 508 -30.73 -29.96 21.98
C ILE A 508 -30.19 -30.78 20.81
N VAL A 509 -30.53 -30.38 19.58
CA VAL A 509 -29.85 -30.79 18.34
C VAL A 509 -28.97 -29.63 17.89
N MET A 510 -27.66 -29.85 17.80
CA MET A 510 -26.70 -28.81 17.41
C MET A 510 -25.91 -29.21 16.16
N THR A 511 -25.72 -28.29 15.21
CA THR A 511 -24.83 -28.56 14.07
C THR A 511 -23.37 -28.37 14.44
N GLU A 512 -22.47 -29.14 13.81
CA GLU A 512 -21.02 -28.97 13.91
C GLU A 512 -20.33 -29.11 12.54
N ALA A 513 -19.08 -28.67 12.46
CA ALA A 513 -18.27 -28.81 11.25
C ALA A 513 -17.91 -30.28 10.95
N ILE A 514 -17.58 -30.55 9.68
CA ILE A 514 -17.03 -31.84 9.26
C ILE A 514 -15.63 -32.01 9.84
N ALA A 515 -15.34 -33.20 10.37
CA ALA A 515 -14.11 -33.52 11.08
C ALA A 515 -13.78 -32.50 12.19
N ASN A 516 -14.81 -32.08 12.95
CA ASN A 516 -14.65 -31.17 14.09
C ASN A 516 -13.67 -31.74 15.13
N LEU A 517 -12.90 -30.85 15.77
CA LEU A 517 -11.87 -31.23 16.73
C LEU A 517 -12.50 -31.86 17.99
N PRO A 518 -11.96 -32.98 18.51
CA PRO A 518 -12.44 -33.60 19.75
C PRO A 518 -12.49 -32.63 20.92
N TYR A 519 -11.48 -31.75 21.07
CA TYR A 519 -11.46 -30.71 22.09
C TYR A 519 -12.63 -29.72 21.95
N SER A 520 -12.93 -29.24 20.74
CA SER A 520 -14.05 -28.31 20.54
C SER A 520 -15.40 -28.99 20.80
N ARG A 521 -15.57 -30.26 20.44
CA ARG A 521 -16.79 -31.02 20.81
C ARG A 521 -16.90 -31.19 22.32
N LYS A 522 -15.79 -31.54 22.99
CA LYS A 522 -15.71 -31.70 24.44
C LYS A 522 -16.12 -30.44 25.19
N SER A 523 -15.50 -29.30 24.87
CA SER A 523 -15.80 -28.01 25.54
C SER A 523 -17.23 -27.55 25.28
N MET A 524 -17.78 -27.76 24.07
CA MET A 524 -19.20 -27.50 23.81
C MET A 524 -20.11 -28.42 24.64
N THR A 525 -19.79 -29.71 24.74
CA THR A 525 -20.55 -30.70 25.52
C THR A 525 -20.56 -30.33 27.01
N GLU A 526 -19.41 -29.95 27.56
CA GLU A 526 -19.23 -29.49 28.94
C GLU A 526 -20.07 -28.23 29.23
N ILE A 527 -20.04 -27.22 28.36
CA ILE A 527 -20.89 -26.01 28.49
C ILE A 527 -22.38 -26.37 28.51
N ILE A 528 -22.84 -27.25 27.61
CA ILE A 528 -24.25 -27.63 27.51
C ILE A 528 -24.74 -28.44 28.72
N PHE A 529 -23.93 -29.34 29.28
CA PHE A 529 -24.35 -30.19 30.41
C PHE A 529 -24.03 -29.62 31.80
N GLU A 530 -22.98 -28.80 31.97
CA GLU A 530 -22.61 -28.20 33.26
C GLU A 530 -23.25 -26.83 33.46
N CYS A 531 -23.07 -25.90 32.50
CA CYS A 531 -23.63 -24.55 32.61
C CYS A 531 -25.14 -24.56 32.38
N TYR A 532 -25.60 -25.17 31.28
CA TYR A 532 -27.01 -25.15 30.89
C TYR A 532 -27.83 -26.37 31.36
N ARG A 533 -27.18 -27.48 31.73
CA ARG A 533 -27.81 -28.70 32.27
C ARG A 533 -28.93 -29.28 31.41
N ALA A 534 -28.78 -29.20 30.08
CA ALA A 534 -29.75 -29.78 29.16
C ALA A 534 -29.95 -31.29 29.40
N PRO A 535 -31.16 -31.86 29.23
CA PRO A 535 -31.44 -33.27 29.49
C PRO A 535 -30.75 -34.21 28.48
N GLY A 536 -30.48 -33.73 27.26
CA GLY A 536 -29.74 -34.47 26.25
C GLY A 536 -29.28 -33.61 25.09
N LEU A 537 -28.23 -34.06 24.42
CA LEU A 537 -27.55 -33.37 23.33
C LEU A 537 -27.22 -34.35 22.20
N VAL A 538 -27.31 -33.89 20.96
CA VAL A 538 -26.80 -34.61 19.79
C VAL A 538 -26.24 -33.62 18.76
N TYR A 539 -25.11 -34.00 18.17
CA TYR A 539 -24.44 -33.23 17.13
C TYR A 539 -24.87 -33.68 15.73
N GLY A 540 -24.51 -32.92 14.69
CA GLY A 540 -24.65 -33.39 13.31
C GLY A 540 -24.15 -32.39 12.28
N ILE A 541 -23.94 -32.85 11.05
CA ILE A 541 -23.37 -32.05 9.96
C ILE A 541 -24.51 -31.34 9.20
N ASP A 542 -24.42 -30.02 9.15
CA ASP A 542 -25.35 -29.08 8.50
C ASP A 542 -25.77 -29.50 7.07
N SER A 543 -24.80 -29.85 6.25
CA SER A 543 -24.96 -30.23 4.85
C SER A 543 -25.63 -31.60 4.67
N LEU A 544 -25.45 -32.53 5.61
CA LEU A 544 -26.15 -33.81 5.62
C LEU A 544 -27.62 -33.64 6.02
N PHE A 545 -27.91 -32.75 6.98
CA PHE A 545 -29.29 -32.39 7.31
C PHE A 545 -30.01 -31.76 6.10
N SER A 546 -29.37 -30.80 5.41
CA SER A 546 -29.88 -30.20 4.17
C SER A 546 -30.13 -31.25 3.07
N TYR A 547 -29.22 -32.20 2.88
CA TYR A 547 -29.36 -33.29 1.91
C TYR A 547 -30.55 -34.22 2.22
N ARG A 548 -30.71 -34.61 3.49
CA ARG A 548 -31.87 -35.40 3.98
C ARG A 548 -33.18 -34.65 3.80
N HIS A 549 -33.23 -33.37 4.17
CA HIS A 549 -34.42 -32.52 4.03
C HIS A 549 -34.90 -32.48 2.57
N ASN A 550 -33.95 -32.36 1.64
CA ASN A 550 -34.19 -32.38 0.21
C ASN A 550 -34.26 -33.81 -0.39
N GLN A 551 -34.61 -34.83 0.42
CA GLN A 551 -34.91 -36.21 0.02
C GLN A 551 -33.78 -36.93 -0.75
N GLY A 552 -32.52 -36.54 -0.54
CA GLY A 552 -31.35 -37.23 -1.10
C GLY A 552 -31.15 -38.62 -0.48
N ASN A 553 -30.57 -39.55 -1.24
CA ASN A 553 -30.27 -40.92 -0.79
C ASN A 553 -28.82 -41.32 -1.09
N THR A 554 -28.47 -41.43 -2.38
CA THR A 554 -27.10 -41.66 -2.88
C THR A 554 -26.75 -40.55 -3.88
N GLY A 555 -25.61 -39.90 -3.67
CA GLY A 555 -25.29 -38.64 -4.35
C GLY A 555 -24.00 -37.98 -3.84
N LEU A 556 -23.53 -36.96 -4.55
CA LEU A 556 -22.38 -36.14 -4.17
C LEU A 556 -22.86 -34.80 -3.62
N VAL A 557 -22.67 -34.57 -2.31
CA VAL A 557 -23.03 -33.30 -1.66
C VAL A 557 -21.86 -32.31 -1.78
N VAL A 558 -22.12 -31.18 -2.44
CA VAL A 558 -21.20 -30.04 -2.52
C VAL A 558 -21.77 -28.91 -1.65
N SER A 559 -21.14 -28.69 -0.50
CA SER A 559 -21.54 -27.65 0.47
C SER A 559 -20.54 -26.50 0.47
N SER A 560 -20.83 -25.39 -0.20
CA SER A 560 -19.99 -24.19 -0.16
C SER A 560 -20.50 -23.24 0.93
N SER A 561 -19.92 -23.38 2.12
CA SER A 561 -20.31 -22.68 3.34
C SER A 561 -19.48 -21.41 3.57
N TYR A 562 -19.70 -20.70 4.68
CA TYR A 562 -19.03 -19.41 4.95
C TYR A 562 -17.52 -19.55 5.17
N SER A 563 -17.07 -20.56 5.92
CA SER A 563 -15.65 -20.77 6.22
C SER A 563 -14.93 -21.64 5.19
N ALA A 564 -15.55 -22.74 4.76
CA ALA A 564 -14.94 -23.72 3.85
C ALA A 564 -15.97 -24.38 2.94
N THR A 565 -15.48 -24.99 1.86
CA THR A 565 -16.29 -25.74 0.90
C THR A 565 -16.00 -27.23 1.04
N HIS A 566 -17.04 -28.04 1.17
CA HIS A 566 -16.93 -29.48 1.42
C HIS A 566 -17.55 -30.28 0.27
N VAL A 567 -16.89 -31.36 -0.12
CA VAL A 567 -17.38 -32.34 -1.11
C VAL A 567 -17.49 -33.69 -0.39
N ILE A 568 -18.72 -34.19 -0.26
CA ILE A 568 -19.06 -35.36 0.57
C ILE A 568 -19.81 -36.39 -0.29
N PRO A 569 -19.22 -37.56 -0.61
CA PRO A 569 -19.98 -38.66 -1.18
C PRO A 569 -20.90 -39.28 -0.12
N VAL A 570 -22.17 -39.47 -0.46
CA VAL A 570 -23.18 -40.13 0.38
C VAL A 570 -23.73 -41.34 -0.35
N TYR A 571 -23.76 -42.49 0.30
CA TYR A 571 -24.23 -43.75 -0.27
C TYR A 571 -25.26 -44.40 0.66
N ASN A 572 -26.47 -44.63 0.15
CA ASN A 572 -27.61 -45.20 0.88
C ASN A 572 -27.86 -44.52 2.25
N LEU A 573 -27.97 -43.19 2.24
CA LEU A 573 -28.11 -42.34 3.45
C LEU A 573 -26.95 -42.42 4.46
N LYS A 574 -25.81 -43.04 4.12
CA LYS A 574 -24.58 -43.02 4.94
C LYS A 574 -23.50 -42.15 4.28
N PRO A 575 -22.96 -41.13 4.98
CA PRO A 575 -21.87 -40.31 4.45
C PRO A 575 -20.56 -41.12 4.45
N MET A 576 -19.80 -41.03 3.37
CA MET A 576 -18.48 -41.66 3.24
C MET A 576 -17.40 -40.66 3.66
N LEU A 577 -17.39 -40.26 4.94
CA LEU A 577 -16.55 -39.18 5.46
C LEU A 577 -15.05 -39.38 5.23
N GLY A 578 -14.56 -40.62 5.21
CA GLY A 578 -13.16 -40.93 4.87
C GLY A 578 -12.76 -40.63 3.42
N GLN A 579 -13.73 -40.34 2.54
CA GLN A 579 -13.52 -39.90 1.16
C GLN A 579 -13.99 -38.45 0.92
N ALA A 580 -14.45 -37.75 1.96
CA ALA A 580 -14.83 -36.36 1.85
C ALA A 580 -13.60 -35.45 1.77
N ILE A 581 -13.71 -34.35 1.02
CA ILE A 581 -12.62 -33.37 0.84
C ILE A 581 -13.12 -31.98 1.24
N ARG A 582 -12.23 -31.20 1.87
CA ARG A 582 -12.44 -29.80 2.23
C ARG A 582 -11.51 -28.90 1.43
N LEU A 583 -12.08 -27.98 0.67
CA LEU A 583 -11.42 -26.81 0.09
C LEU A 583 -11.45 -25.67 1.13
N ASN A 584 -10.30 -25.09 1.44
CA ASN A 584 -10.14 -23.96 2.36
C ASN A 584 -10.51 -22.62 1.69
N TRP A 585 -11.71 -22.56 1.11
CA TRP A 585 -12.30 -21.36 0.56
C TRP A 585 -13.81 -21.31 0.86
N GLY A 586 -14.31 -20.13 1.17
CA GLY A 586 -15.69 -19.87 1.55
C GLY A 586 -16.00 -18.37 1.53
N GLY A 587 -17.24 -18.01 1.88
CA GLY A 587 -17.71 -16.62 1.87
C GLY A 587 -16.84 -15.62 2.66
N CYS A 588 -16.27 -16.01 3.80
CA CYS A 588 -15.41 -15.12 4.59
C CYS A 588 -14.10 -14.77 3.85
N HIS A 589 -13.50 -15.75 3.19
CA HIS A 589 -12.29 -15.58 2.38
C HIS A 589 -12.58 -14.74 1.13
N ALA A 590 -13.74 -14.93 0.50
CA ALA A 590 -14.19 -14.12 -0.62
C ALA A 590 -14.37 -12.63 -0.23
N ALA A 591 -15.00 -12.35 0.92
CA ALA A 591 -15.14 -11.00 1.45
C ALA A 591 -13.78 -10.36 1.80
N GLU A 592 -12.87 -11.10 2.43
CA GLU A 592 -11.53 -10.61 2.75
C GLU A 592 -10.69 -10.36 1.49
N TYR A 593 -10.81 -11.20 0.46
CA TYR A 593 -10.14 -11.05 -0.82
C TYR A 593 -10.67 -9.85 -1.61
N LEU A 594 -11.99 -9.65 -1.67
CA LEU A 594 -12.58 -8.41 -2.22
C LEU A 594 -12.04 -7.18 -1.50
N LEU A 595 -12.03 -7.19 -0.16
CA LEU A 595 -11.52 -6.09 0.65
C LEU A 595 -10.02 -5.79 0.37
N LYS A 596 -9.21 -6.81 0.11
CA LYS A 596 -7.81 -6.67 -0.33
C LYS A 596 -7.72 -6.05 -1.73
N LEU A 597 -8.49 -6.54 -2.70
CA LEU A 597 -8.52 -6.00 -4.06
C LEU A 597 -8.95 -4.52 -4.09
N VAL A 598 -10.03 -4.16 -3.38
CA VAL A 598 -10.52 -2.77 -3.29
C VAL A 598 -9.47 -1.84 -2.67
N LYS A 599 -8.77 -2.28 -1.61
CA LYS A 599 -7.67 -1.50 -0.99
C LYS A 599 -6.47 -1.30 -1.92
N LEU A 600 -6.16 -2.28 -2.78
CA LEU A 600 -5.10 -2.16 -3.79
C LEU A 600 -5.53 -1.25 -4.96
N LYS A 601 -6.82 -1.27 -5.32
CA LYS A 601 -7.40 -0.44 -6.38
C LYS A 601 -7.50 1.04 -5.99
N TYR A 602 -7.85 1.31 -4.73
CA TYR A 602 -8.00 2.66 -4.17
C TYR A 602 -7.16 2.86 -2.88
N PRO A 603 -5.83 3.02 -2.97
CA PRO A 603 -4.96 3.15 -1.79
C PRO A 603 -5.24 4.39 -0.92
N GLY A 604 -5.80 5.45 -1.51
CA GLY A 604 -6.12 6.72 -0.85
C GLY A 604 -7.60 6.93 -0.53
N PHE A 605 -8.42 5.87 -0.52
CA PHE A 605 -9.87 6.00 -0.30
C PHE A 605 -10.19 6.61 1.09
N PRO A 606 -11.01 7.68 1.17
CA PRO A 606 -11.27 8.38 2.44
C PRO A 606 -12.21 7.61 3.38
N GLY A 607 -13.04 6.71 2.86
CA GLY A 607 -14.01 5.93 3.62
C GLY A 607 -13.40 4.74 4.38
N LYS A 608 -14.04 4.33 5.47
CA LYS A 608 -13.64 3.11 6.21
C LYS A 608 -14.18 1.86 5.50
N LEU A 609 -13.28 1.07 4.92
CA LEU A 609 -13.61 -0.20 4.28
C LEU A 609 -13.69 -1.34 5.31
N ASN A 610 -14.91 -1.79 5.61
CA ASN A 610 -15.18 -2.84 6.59
C ASN A 610 -15.40 -4.22 5.93
N LEU A 611 -15.06 -5.30 6.64
CA LEU A 611 -15.26 -6.67 6.15
C LEU A 611 -16.74 -7.01 5.91
N SER A 612 -17.63 -6.53 6.80
CA SER A 612 -19.08 -6.76 6.65
C SER A 612 -19.65 -6.12 5.40
N GLN A 613 -19.19 -4.91 5.03
CA GLN A 613 -19.59 -4.26 3.77
C GLN A 613 -19.13 -5.12 2.58
N ALA A 614 -17.88 -5.60 2.61
CA ALA A 614 -17.34 -6.47 1.56
C ALA A 614 -18.11 -7.81 1.45
N GLU A 615 -18.61 -8.39 2.54
CA GLU A 615 -19.46 -9.59 2.51
C GLU A 615 -20.78 -9.33 1.75
N GLU A 616 -21.43 -8.19 2.00
CA GLU A 616 -22.66 -7.82 1.30
C GLU A 616 -22.41 -7.45 -0.17
N MET A 617 -21.29 -6.76 -0.47
CA MET A 617 -20.84 -6.54 -1.84
C MET A 617 -20.59 -7.84 -2.61
N VAL A 618 -19.99 -8.85 -1.97
CA VAL A 618 -19.81 -10.17 -2.56
C VAL A 618 -21.16 -10.81 -2.84
N ARG A 619 -22.03 -10.88 -1.82
CA ARG A 619 -23.35 -11.52 -1.91
C ARG A 619 -24.23 -10.94 -3.02
N ASP A 620 -24.26 -9.61 -3.13
CA ASP A 620 -25.27 -8.91 -3.94
C ASP A 620 -24.77 -8.51 -5.34
N PHE A 621 -23.44 -8.41 -5.56
CA PHE A 621 -22.86 -7.98 -6.85
C PHE A 621 -21.98 -9.00 -7.58
N CYS A 622 -21.48 -10.03 -6.91
CA CYS A 622 -20.63 -11.05 -7.55
C CYS A 622 -21.44 -12.18 -8.19
N TYR A 623 -20.88 -12.81 -9.21
CA TYR A 623 -21.48 -13.94 -9.92
C TYR A 623 -20.40 -14.82 -10.55
N VAL A 624 -20.70 -16.10 -10.75
CA VAL A 624 -19.77 -17.03 -11.40
C VAL A 624 -19.86 -16.85 -12.91
N SER A 625 -18.69 -16.72 -13.55
CA SER A 625 -18.57 -16.74 -15.01
C SER A 625 -18.81 -18.15 -15.55
N LYS A 626 -19.48 -18.25 -16.71
CA LYS A 626 -19.67 -19.53 -17.42
C LYS A 626 -18.41 -20.01 -18.13
N ASP A 627 -17.57 -19.06 -18.56
CA ASP A 627 -16.26 -19.26 -19.18
C ASP A 627 -15.39 -18.06 -18.83
N TYR A 628 -14.59 -18.23 -17.78
CA TYR A 628 -13.84 -17.14 -17.16
C TYR A 628 -12.79 -16.53 -18.09
N ALA A 629 -12.12 -17.34 -18.92
CA ALA A 629 -11.04 -16.88 -19.77
C ALA A 629 -11.54 -15.93 -20.87
N THR A 630 -12.66 -16.27 -21.50
CA THR A 630 -13.31 -15.42 -22.51
C THR A 630 -13.93 -14.17 -21.87
N GLU A 631 -14.62 -14.32 -20.73
CA GLU A 631 -15.32 -13.20 -20.09
C GLU A 631 -14.37 -12.16 -19.47
N VAL A 632 -13.24 -12.59 -18.88
CA VAL A 632 -12.27 -11.65 -18.28
C VAL A 632 -11.51 -10.84 -19.32
N ALA A 633 -11.24 -11.42 -20.50
CA ALA A 633 -10.45 -10.77 -21.56
C ALA A 633 -11.12 -9.51 -22.12
N GLY A 634 -12.45 -9.56 -22.36
CA GLY A 634 -13.24 -8.41 -22.85
C GLY A 634 -14.01 -7.65 -21.76
N TYR A 635 -13.79 -7.94 -20.46
CA TYR A 635 -14.64 -7.39 -19.40
C TYR A 635 -14.58 -5.86 -19.31
N LEU A 636 -13.38 -5.31 -19.49
CA LEU A 636 -13.08 -3.89 -19.38
C LEU A 636 -13.19 -3.14 -20.72
N ASP A 637 -13.69 -3.78 -21.78
CA ASP A 637 -13.98 -3.11 -23.04
C ASP A 637 -15.01 -2.00 -22.82
N TRP A 638 -14.69 -0.78 -23.26
CA TRP A 638 -15.52 0.41 -23.11
C TRP A 638 -16.99 0.19 -23.53
N SER A 639 -17.20 -0.59 -24.59
CA SER A 639 -18.53 -0.97 -25.07
C SER A 639 -19.25 -1.85 -24.05
N GLY A 640 -20.28 -1.30 -23.38
CA GLY A 640 -21.10 -2.00 -22.39
C GLY A 640 -20.47 -2.08 -20.98
N LEU A 641 -19.37 -1.37 -20.71
CA LEU A 641 -18.76 -1.34 -19.37
C LEU A 641 -19.73 -0.77 -18.31
N GLU A 642 -20.57 0.19 -18.71
CA GLU A 642 -21.60 0.82 -17.88
C GLU A 642 -22.65 -0.15 -17.32
N ASP A 643 -22.99 -1.23 -18.05
CA ASP A 643 -23.89 -2.28 -17.58
C ASP A 643 -23.19 -3.28 -16.65
N ARG A 644 -21.91 -3.56 -16.92
CA ARG A 644 -21.04 -4.49 -16.17
C ARG A 644 -20.55 -3.91 -14.85
N GLU A 645 -20.47 -2.59 -14.76
CA GLU A 645 -20.03 -1.88 -13.57
C GLU A 645 -21.11 -1.85 -12.47
N ARG A 646 -20.67 -1.88 -11.21
CA ARG A 646 -21.51 -1.55 -10.05
C ARG A 646 -20.81 -0.48 -9.23
N ILE A 647 -21.49 0.64 -9.01
CA ILE A 647 -20.97 1.80 -8.28
C ILE A 647 -21.59 1.82 -6.89
N ILE A 648 -20.74 1.89 -5.87
CA ILE A 648 -21.14 1.96 -4.46
C ILE A 648 -20.76 3.35 -3.93
N GLN A 649 -21.73 4.04 -3.34
CA GLN A 649 -21.56 5.38 -2.79
C GLN A 649 -21.36 5.30 -1.27
N TYR A 650 -20.17 5.67 -0.81
CA TYR A 650 -19.93 5.89 0.62
C TYR A 650 -20.49 7.25 1.06
N PRO A 651 -20.85 7.39 2.36
CA PRO A 651 -21.26 8.68 2.92
C PRO A 651 -20.13 9.70 2.78
N TYR A 652 -20.49 10.90 2.32
CA TYR A 652 -19.61 12.05 2.12
C TYR A 652 -20.24 13.31 2.72
N THR A 653 -19.44 14.36 2.90
CA THR A 653 -19.93 15.69 3.28
C THR A 653 -19.76 16.61 2.08
N GLU A 654 -20.83 17.31 1.68
CA GLU A 654 -20.74 18.31 0.62
C GLU A 654 -20.01 19.55 1.14
N GLU A 655 -18.87 19.86 0.53
CA GLU A 655 -18.25 21.16 0.70
C GLU A 655 -19.10 22.20 -0.03
N VAL A 656 -19.82 23.02 0.73
CA VAL A 656 -20.60 24.14 0.19
C VAL A 656 -19.62 25.22 -0.29
N ILE A 657 -19.09 25.02 -1.49
CA ILE A 657 -18.37 26.04 -2.25
C ILE A 657 -19.40 27.13 -2.54
N VAL A 658 -19.36 28.21 -1.77
CA VAL A 658 -20.15 29.43 -2.05
C VAL A 658 -19.58 30.04 -3.31
N GLN A 659 -20.11 29.62 -4.46
CA GLN A 659 -19.83 30.20 -5.75
C GLN A 659 -20.32 31.65 -5.72
N LYS A 660 -19.37 32.56 -5.53
CA LYS A 660 -19.60 34.00 -5.69
C LYS A 660 -20.10 34.21 -7.10
N THR A 661 -21.26 34.85 -7.23
CA THR A 661 -21.86 35.12 -8.55
C THR A 661 -20.87 35.87 -9.45
N GLU A 662 -21.00 35.75 -10.77
CA GLU A 662 -20.16 36.51 -11.72
C GLU A 662 -20.17 38.01 -11.41
N GLU A 663 -21.31 38.53 -10.94
CA GLU A 663 -21.48 39.92 -10.53
C GLU A 663 -20.75 40.28 -9.21
N GLU A 664 -20.54 39.32 -8.30
CA GLU A 664 -19.68 39.48 -7.12
C GLU A 664 -18.19 39.38 -7.50
N LEU A 665 -17.82 38.44 -8.36
CA LEU A 665 -16.45 38.31 -8.87
C LEU A 665 -16.05 39.56 -9.67
N ALA A 666 -16.95 40.08 -10.51
CA ALA A 666 -16.80 41.36 -11.20
C ALA A 666 -16.67 42.52 -10.22
N ARG A 667 -17.52 42.63 -9.18
CA ARG A 667 -17.38 43.66 -8.13
C ARG A 667 -16.09 43.53 -7.32
N ILE A 668 -15.55 42.33 -7.13
CA ILE A 668 -14.25 42.10 -6.47
C ILE A 668 -13.10 42.55 -7.39
N ALA A 669 -13.13 42.18 -8.68
CA ALA A 669 -12.16 42.63 -9.67
C ALA A 669 -12.19 44.16 -9.85
N GLU A 670 -13.39 44.75 -9.88
CA GLU A 670 -13.61 46.19 -9.95
C GLU A 670 -13.12 46.89 -8.68
N ARG A 671 -13.41 46.37 -7.48
CA ARG A 671 -12.80 46.88 -6.23
C ARG A 671 -11.27 46.77 -6.22
N LYS A 672 -10.69 45.71 -6.79
CA LYS A 672 -9.23 45.52 -6.88
C LYS A 672 -8.61 46.52 -7.87
N LYS A 673 -9.32 46.84 -8.95
CA LYS A 673 -8.97 47.88 -9.93
C LYS A 673 -9.11 49.29 -9.34
N GLU A 674 -10.18 49.54 -8.60
CA GLU A 674 -10.45 50.81 -7.92
C GLU A 674 -9.47 51.07 -6.77
N SER A 675 -9.15 50.05 -5.96
CA SER A 675 -8.15 50.17 -4.88
C SER A 675 -6.75 50.41 -5.45
N GLY A 676 -6.38 49.71 -6.54
CA GLY A 676 -5.14 49.98 -7.28
C GLY A 676 -5.09 51.41 -7.81
N ARG A 677 -6.19 51.92 -8.39
CA ARG A 677 -6.30 53.30 -8.86
C ARG A 677 -6.19 54.33 -7.72
N ARG A 678 -6.88 54.11 -6.60
CA ARG A 678 -6.76 54.96 -5.39
C ARG A 678 -5.33 54.95 -4.82
N LEU A 679 -4.63 53.83 -4.88
CA LEU A 679 -3.22 53.73 -4.47
C LEU A 679 -2.30 54.55 -5.39
N GLN A 680 -2.53 54.47 -6.71
CA GLN A 680 -1.82 55.30 -7.70
C GLN A 680 -2.12 56.80 -7.52
N GLU A 681 -3.37 57.16 -7.23
CA GLU A 681 -3.80 58.54 -6.95
C GLU A 681 -3.21 59.08 -5.65
N GLN A 682 -3.17 58.28 -4.57
CA GLN A 682 -2.45 58.65 -3.34
C GLN A 682 -0.95 58.81 -3.58
N ALA A 683 -0.33 57.89 -4.32
CA ALA A 683 1.09 57.99 -4.68
C ALA A 683 1.37 59.22 -5.55
N ALA A 684 0.48 59.58 -6.48
CA ALA A 684 0.58 60.78 -7.30
C ALA A 684 0.41 62.05 -6.45
N LYS A 685 -0.57 62.08 -5.53
CA LYS A 685 -0.78 63.19 -4.60
C LYS A 685 0.43 63.40 -3.69
N MET A 686 1.01 62.34 -3.12
CA MET A 686 2.23 62.42 -2.31
C MET A 686 3.46 62.85 -3.13
N ARG A 687 3.55 62.49 -4.42
CA ARG A 687 4.59 63.00 -5.34
C ARG A 687 4.42 64.50 -5.58
N LEU A 688 3.21 64.96 -5.89
CA LEU A 688 2.88 66.36 -6.10
C LEU A 688 3.12 67.21 -4.84
N GLU A 689 2.70 66.74 -3.68
CA GLU A 689 2.91 67.41 -2.39
C GLU A 689 4.41 67.55 -2.05
N ARG A 690 5.22 66.52 -2.34
CA ARG A 690 6.69 66.60 -2.22
C ARG A 690 7.33 67.57 -3.21
N LEU A 691 6.79 67.71 -4.42
CA LEU A 691 7.25 68.67 -5.42
C LEU A 691 6.89 70.10 -4.98
N LEU A 692 5.66 70.33 -4.54
CA LEU A 692 5.16 71.62 -4.09
C LEU A 692 5.90 72.11 -2.82
N LYS A 693 6.22 71.20 -1.89
CA LYS A 693 7.06 71.52 -0.73
C LYS A 693 8.48 71.96 -1.13
N LYS A 694 9.10 71.32 -2.13
CA LYS A 694 10.41 71.75 -2.66
C LYS A 694 10.34 73.11 -3.37
N GLU A 695 9.23 73.42 -4.04
CA GLU A 695 9.03 74.73 -4.68
C GLU A 695 8.88 75.84 -3.64
N GLN A 696 8.15 75.60 -2.55
CA GLN A 696 8.09 76.51 -1.39
C GLN A 696 9.45 76.70 -0.71
N GLU A 697 10.23 75.62 -0.57
CA GLU A 697 11.59 75.65 -0.02
C GLU A 697 12.56 76.45 -0.92
N LEU A 698 12.45 76.28 -2.25
CA LEU A 698 13.19 77.09 -3.22
C LEU A 698 12.81 78.58 -3.13
N GLU A 699 11.52 78.89 -3.02
CA GLU A 699 11.03 80.26 -2.91
C GLU A 699 11.49 80.93 -1.60
N TYR A 700 11.47 80.20 -0.48
CA TYR A 700 12.04 80.67 0.79
C TYR A 700 13.53 81.03 0.66
N TYR A 701 14.37 80.16 0.09
CA TYR A 701 15.80 80.44 -0.06
C TYR A 701 16.08 81.54 -1.09
N ARG A 702 15.30 81.66 -2.17
CA ARG A 702 15.36 82.81 -3.09
C ARG A 702 14.93 84.11 -2.41
N ASP A 703 14.01 84.07 -1.46
CA ASP A 703 13.62 85.25 -0.70
C ASP A 703 14.69 85.68 0.32
N VAL A 704 15.34 84.71 0.98
CA VAL A 704 16.57 84.96 1.76
C VAL A 704 17.65 85.58 0.87
N GLN A 705 17.86 85.07 -0.35
CA GLN A 705 18.80 85.65 -1.32
C GLN A 705 18.45 87.10 -1.68
N ARG A 706 17.17 87.43 -1.92
CA ARG A 706 16.72 88.82 -2.14
C ARG A 706 16.93 89.71 -0.92
N ARG A 707 16.72 89.18 0.29
CA ARG A 707 16.94 89.92 1.56
C ARG A 707 18.42 90.18 1.88
N LEU A 708 19.35 89.50 1.20
CA LEU A 708 20.80 89.72 1.37
C LEU A 708 21.35 90.86 0.48
N VAL A 709 20.63 91.24 -0.58
CA VAL A 709 20.99 92.35 -1.46
C VAL A 709 20.92 93.69 -0.68
N ASP A 710 21.95 94.52 -0.85
CA ASP A 710 22.14 95.83 -0.21
C ASP A 710 22.21 95.85 1.34
N GLN A 711 22.38 94.70 1.99
CA GLN A 711 22.58 94.61 3.45
C GLN A 711 24.03 94.81 3.91
N ASN A 712 24.21 95.33 5.12
CA ASN A 712 25.53 95.57 5.70
C ASN A 712 26.10 94.28 6.30
N LYS A 713 27.44 94.08 6.27
CA LYS A 713 28.10 92.77 6.58
C LYS A 713 27.70 92.10 7.89
N LYS A 714 27.24 92.87 8.89
CA LYS A 714 26.77 92.35 10.19
C LYS A 714 25.33 91.80 10.12
N GLU A 715 24.48 92.39 9.28
CA GLU A 715 23.10 91.94 9.03
C GLU A 715 23.07 90.78 8.04
N THR A 716 23.91 90.81 7.00
CA THR A 716 24.11 89.68 6.06
C THR A 716 24.37 88.38 6.81
N ARG A 717 25.28 88.40 7.79
CA ARG A 717 25.62 87.23 8.61
C ARG A 717 24.47 86.78 9.51
N ARG A 718 23.72 87.73 10.09
CA ARG A 718 22.56 87.41 10.94
C ARG A 718 21.42 86.76 10.14
N ILE A 719 21.13 87.26 8.94
CA ILE A 719 20.10 86.71 8.05
C ILE A 719 20.47 85.30 7.58
N LEU A 720 21.76 85.04 7.34
CA LEU A 720 22.29 83.71 7.01
C LEU A 720 22.24 82.75 8.21
N ASP A 721 22.66 83.19 9.41
CA ASP A 721 22.58 82.42 10.65
C ASP A 721 21.10 82.09 11.01
N ASP A 722 20.17 83.05 10.89
CA ASP A 722 18.72 82.85 11.10
C ASP A 722 18.07 81.90 10.06
N ALA A 723 18.69 81.71 8.90
CA ALA A 723 18.27 80.76 7.85
C ALA A 723 19.03 79.41 7.89
N GLU A 724 19.87 79.20 8.92
CA GLU A 724 20.75 78.04 9.11
C GLU A 724 21.78 77.79 7.97
N VAL A 725 22.14 78.83 7.20
CA VAL A 725 23.11 78.75 6.09
C VAL A 725 24.43 79.42 6.48
N LYS A 726 25.57 78.74 6.29
CA LYS A 726 26.87 79.21 6.82
C LYS A 726 27.49 80.36 6.03
N ASP A 727 27.29 80.37 4.72
CA ASP A 727 27.79 81.40 3.82
C ASP A 727 26.92 81.52 2.56
N GLU A 728 27.08 82.64 1.86
CA GLU A 728 26.32 82.97 0.65
C GLU A 728 26.57 81.95 -0.50
N THR A 729 27.75 81.32 -0.55
CA THR A 729 28.06 80.29 -1.55
C THR A 729 27.33 78.97 -1.28
N GLN A 730 27.03 78.67 -0.02
CA GLN A 730 26.18 77.56 0.38
C GLN A 730 24.71 77.83 0.00
N LEU A 731 24.24 79.09 0.16
CA LEU A 731 22.88 79.49 -0.25
C LEU A 731 22.68 79.31 -1.76
N GLU A 732 23.61 79.81 -2.59
CA GLU A 732 23.56 79.63 -4.05
C GLU A 732 23.55 78.16 -4.48
N ARG A 733 24.32 77.29 -3.78
CA ARG A 733 24.33 75.85 -4.05
C ARG A 733 22.98 75.20 -3.72
N ILE A 734 22.39 75.54 -2.57
CA ILE A 734 21.08 75.01 -2.15
C ILE A 734 20.01 75.39 -3.18
N ILE A 735 19.96 76.65 -3.60
CA ILE A 735 19.04 77.14 -4.64
C ILE A 735 19.24 76.37 -5.95
N LYS A 736 20.49 76.24 -6.43
CA LYS A 736 20.82 75.58 -7.70
C LYS A 736 20.53 74.08 -7.72
N ASP A 737 20.70 73.39 -6.59
CA ASP A 737 20.39 71.97 -6.46
C ASP A 737 18.87 71.74 -6.29
N LEU A 738 18.14 72.62 -5.59
CA LEU A 738 16.68 72.61 -5.54
C LEU A 738 16.06 72.85 -6.93
N GLU A 739 16.52 73.85 -7.67
CA GLU A 739 16.08 74.12 -9.06
C GLU A 739 16.29 72.91 -9.97
N ARG A 740 17.45 72.25 -9.88
CA ARG A 740 17.75 71.04 -10.64
C ARG A 740 16.88 69.85 -10.22
N SER A 741 16.58 69.73 -8.93
CA SER A 741 15.69 68.70 -8.35
C SER A 741 14.25 68.88 -8.84
N ILE A 742 13.74 70.11 -8.83
CA ILE A 742 12.41 70.49 -9.32
C ILE A 742 12.32 70.31 -10.83
N LYS A 743 13.32 70.77 -11.62
CA LYS A 743 13.34 70.58 -13.09
C LYS A 743 13.28 69.11 -13.47
N LYS A 744 14.05 68.24 -12.79
CA LYS A 744 14.00 66.77 -13.02
C LYS A 744 12.67 66.15 -12.61
N ALA A 745 12.06 66.60 -11.51
CA ALA A 745 10.75 66.09 -11.08
C ALA A 745 9.65 66.50 -12.06
N ARG A 746 9.59 67.78 -12.46
CA ARG A 746 8.66 68.27 -13.50
C ARG A 746 8.84 67.51 -14.82
N GLN A 747 10.07 67.30 -15.29
CA GLN A 747 10.32 66.58 -16.55
C GLN A 747 9.91 65.10 -16.50
N LYS A 748 9.97 64.46 -15.32
CA LYS A 748 9.57 63.05 -15.15
C LYS A 748 8.06 62.88 -14.97
N ASP A 749 7.41 63.81 -14.25
CA ASP A 749 6.05 63.59 -13.72
C ASP A 749 4.94 64.35 -14.49
N LEU A 750 5.28 65.32 -15.36
CA LEU A 750 4.32 66.11 -16.15
C LEU A 750 4.29 65.79 -17.66
N GLY A 751 5.07 64.81 -18.13
CA GLY A 751 5.00 64.33 -19.51
C GLY A 751 5.26 65.41 -20.56
N GLY A 752 6.27 66.26 -20.33
CA GLY A 752 6.66 67.28 -21.31
C GLY A 752 7.05 66.64 -22.64
N GLU A 753 6.40 67.09 -23.71
CA GLU A 753 6.62 66.62 -25.08
C GLU A 753 8.12 66.71 -25.41
N GLN A 754 8.67 65.63 -25.94
CA GLN A 754 9.97 65.69 -26.61
C GLN A 754 9.72 66.27 -28.00
N GLU A 755 10.04 67.54 -28.18
CA GLU A 755 10.43 68.02 -29.50
C GLU A 755 11.69 67.24 -29.91
N GLU A 756 11.53 66.30 -30.85
CA GLU A 756 12.64 65.60 -31.48
C GLU A 756 13.37 66.57 -32.41
N GLU A 757 14.25 67.39 -31.83
CA GLU A 757 15.35 67.96 -32.62
C GLU A 757 16.22 66.79 -33.11
N GLU A 758 16.22 66.56 -34.42
CA GLU A 758 17.20 65.71 -35.11
C GLU A 758 18.61 66.32 -34.93
N GLN A 759 19.25 66.02 -33.80
CA GLN A 759 20.65 66.37 -33.59
C GLN A 759 21.52 65.41 -34.42
N GLU A 760 22.28 66.01 -35.35
CA GLU A 760 23.25 65.29 -36.19
C GLU A 760 24.17 64.41 -35.35
N ALA A 761 24.65 63.30 -35.94
CA ALA A 761 25.47 62.32 -35.25
C ALA A 761 26.65 62.99 -34.50
N PRO A 762 26.76 62.84 -33.16
CA PRO A 762 27.66 63.66 -32.36
C PRO A 762 29.12 63.43 -32.75
N ASP A 763 29.82 64.50 -33.12
CA ASP A 763 31.24 64.42 -33.46
C ASP A 763 32.10 64.12 -32.22
N PHE A 764 32.94 63.11 -32.38
CA PHE A 764 33.84 62.58 -31.36
C PHE A 764 35.33 62.83 -31.70
N SER A 765 35.64 63.62 -32.73
CA SER A 765 36.99 63.92 -33.24
C SER A 765 38.04 64.29 -32.17
N LEU A 766 37.64 64.94 -31.08
CA LEU A 766 38.47 65.32 -29.94
C LEU A 766 38.96 64.14 -29.07
N LEU A 767 38.45 62.91 -29.30
CA LEU A 767 38.92 61.70 -28.61
C LEU A 767 40.26 61.20 -29.12
N ASP A 768 40.57 61.43 -30.40
CA ASP A 768 41.71 60.82 -31.09
C ASP A 768 42.99 61.67 -31.02
N VAL A 769 42.89 62.92 -30.55
CA VAL A 769 44.04 63.82 -30.30
C VAL A 769 44.77 63.40 -29.00
N PRO A 770 46.09 63.15 -28.99
CA PRO A 770 46.83 62.79 -27.77
C PRO A 770 46.70 63.81 -26.63
N ASP A 771 46.68 63.32 -25.38
CA ASP A 771 46.44 64.17 -24.20
C ASP A 771 47.52 65.26 -24.02
N ASP A 772 48.73 65.01 -24.53
CA ASP A 772 49.90 65.90 -24.49
C ASP A 772 49.73 67.19 -25.33
N GLN A 773 48.73 67.24 -26.21
CA GLN A 773 48.48 68.34 -27.15
C GLN A 773 47.24 69.18 -26.78
N LEU A 774 46.62 68.90 -25.64
CA LEU A 774 45.38 69.54 -25.20
C LEU A 774 45.62 70.44 -23.98
N ASP A 775 44.97 71.60 -23.99
CA ASP A 775 44.94 72.52 -22.84
C ASP A 775 43.94 72.03 -21.76
N GLU A 776 43.93 72.70 -20.59
CA GLU A 776 43.02 72.34 -19.49
C GLU A 776 41.52 72.43 -19.86
N ALA A 777 41.19 73.17 -20.93
CA ALA A 777 39.84 73.24 -21.49
C ALA A 777 39.55 72.01 -22.39
N GLY A 778 40.45 71.69 -23.32
CA GLY A 778 40.36 70.52 -24.20
C GLY A 778 40.29 69.20 -23.43
N LEU A 779 41.09 69.04 -22.37
CA LEU A 779 41.02 67.87 -21.48
C LEU A 779 39.65 67.72 -20.79
N LYS A 780 38.98 68.83 -20.44
CA LYS A 780 37.61 68.80 -19.88
C LYS A 780 36.56 68.46 -20.94
N GLN A 781 36.68 68.98 -22.16
CA GLN A 781 35.80 68.63 -23.28
C GLN A 781 35.95 67.16 -23.69
N LYS A 782 37.19 66.64 -23.79
CA LYS A 782 37.47 65.23 -24.07
C LYS A 782 36.86 64.30 -23.02
N LYS A 783 36.88 64.70 -21.74
CA LYS A 783 36.23 63.96 -20.65
C LYS A 783 34.69 64.00 -20.73
N LEU A 784 34.10 65.08 -21.22
CA LEU A 784 32.66 65.19 -21.49
C LEU A 784 32.25 64.32 -22.69
N GLN A 785 33.01 64.34 -23.77
CA GLN A 785 32.77 63.50 -24.94
C GLN A 785 32.90 61.99 -24.62
N ARG A 786 33.85 61.57 -23.76
CA ARG A 786 33.90 60.18 -23.24
C ARG A 786 32.56 59.76 -22.59
N LEU A 787 31.94 60.66 -21.82
CA LEU A 787 30.68 60.38 -21.14
C LEU A 787 29.48 60.36 -22.11
N MET A 788 29.44 61.27 -23.09
CA MET A 788 28.43 61.26 -24.16
C MET A 788 28.50 59.97 -24.98
N LYS A 789 29.70 59.60 -25.43
CA LYS A 789 29.96 58.36 -26.18
C LYS A 789 29.52 57.12 -25.39
N SER A 790 29.87 57.04 -24.10
CA SER A 790 29.44 55.92 -23.25
C SER A 790 27.92 55.74 -23.14
N ASN A 791 27.14 56.83 -23.12
CA ASN A 791 25.67 56.75 -23.06
C ASN A 791 25.04 56.44 -24.42
N HIS A 792 25.60 56.99 -25.50
CA HIS A 792 25.20 56.68 -26.87
C HIS A 792 25.46 55.20 -27.19
N ASP A 793 26.67 54.71 -26.92
CA ASP A 793 27.09 53.33 -27.13
C ASP A 793 26.29 52.33 -26.28
N ALA A 794 25.76 52.73 -25.12
CA ALA A 794 24.89 51.88 -24.30
C ALA A 794 23.49 51.73 -24.92
N ARG A 795 22.89 52.81 -25.43
CA ARG A 795 21.59 52.77 -26.12
C ARG A 795 21.70 52.04 -27.47
N ALA A 796 22.77 52.29 -28.22
CA ALA A 796 23.06 51.60 -29.47
C ALA A 796 23.20 50.09 -29.24
N ARG A 797 23.92 49.66 -28.19
CA ARG A 797 24.01 48.24 -27.80
C ARG A 797 22.66 47.61 -27.49
N ALA A 798 21.82 48.24 -26.66
CA ALA A 798 20.50 47.68 -26.32
C ALA A 798 19.55 47.56 -27.54
N LYS A 799 19.61 48.52 -28.48
CA LYS A 799 18.85 48.42 -29.74
C LYS A 799 19.41 47.31 -30.65
N ALA A 800 20.74 47.26 -30.80
CA ALA A 800 21.41 46.23 -31.58
C ALA A 800 21.21 44.82 -31.02
N GLU A 801 21.13 44.65 -29.70
CA GLU A 801 20.86 43.37 -29.03
C GLU A 801 19.46 42.85 -29.37
N LYS A 802 18.44 43.72 -29.34
CA LYS A 802 17.06 43.35 -29.73
C LYS A 802 16.91 43.09 -31.23
N GLU A 803 17.61 43.84 -32.07
CA GLU A 803 17.65 43.59 -33.53
C GLU A 803 18.43 42.30 -33.85
N ALA A 804 19.51 42.01 -33.12
CA ALA A 804 20.28 40.78 -33.23
C ALA A 804 19.51 39.54 -32.74
N GLU A 805 18.71 39.65 -31.67
CA GLU A 805 17.84 38.56 -31.22
C GLU A 805 16.78 38.21 -32.28
N LYS A 806 16.13 39.23 -32.84
CA LYS A 806 15.16 39.04 -33.94
C LYS A 806 15.82 38.46 -35.20
N ALA A 807 17.04 38.91 -35.53
CA ALA A 807 17.82 38.37 -36.63
C ALA A 807 18.25 36.92 -36.39
N ARG A 808 18.66 36.57 -35.14
CA ARG A 808 19.03 35.20 -34.76
C ARG A 808 17.85 34.24 -34.92
N LYS A 809 16.65 34.65 -34.49
CA LYS A 809 15.44 33.82 -34.65
C LYS A 809 15.07 33.59 -36.12
N ALA A 810 15.15 34.63 -36.96
CA ALA A 810 14.92 34.50 -38.41
C ALA A 810 15.99 33.67 -39.13
N GLU A 811 17.24 33.70 -38.66
CA GLU A 811 18.34 32.87 -39.17
C GLU A 811 18.15 31.39 -38.75
N GLU A 812 17.75 31.14 -37.50
CA GLU A 812 17.39 29.80 -36.99
C GLU A 812 16.23 29.20 -37.81
N GLU A 813 15.16 29.96 -38.09
CA GLU A 813 14.05 29.56 -38.96
C GLU A 813 14.51 29.23 -40.39
N ARG A 814 15.44 30.01 -40.96
CA ARG A 814 16.00 29.75 -42.30
C ARG A 814 16.84 28.48 -42.33
N ILE A 815 17.67 28.26 -41.31
CA ILE A 815 18.52 27.06 -41.18
C ILE A 815 17.67 25.81 -40.94
N ASP A 816 16.57 25.90 -40.20
CA ASP A 816 15.64 24.77 -40.00
C ASP A 816 14.94 24.40 -41.32
N LEU A 817 14.49 25.39 -42.10
CA LEU A 817 13.90 25.19 -43.42
C LEU A 817 14.90 24.59 -44.43
N GLU A 818 16.16 25.06 -44.43
CA GLU A 818 17.23 24.53 -45.28
C GLU A 818 17.56 23.07 -44.92
N ARG A 819 17.64 22.75 -43.62
CA ARG A 819 17.85 21.36 -43.15
C ARG A 819 16.69 20.46 -43.52
N ARG A 820 15.44 20.87 -43.27
CA ARG A 820 14.23 20.11 -43.65
C ARG A 820 14.16 19.82 -45.16
N THR A 821 14.72 20.70 -45.99
CA THR A 821 14.77 20.55 -47.45
C THR A 821 15.92 19.62 -47.92
N ASN A 822 17.05 19.62 -47.21
CA ASN A 822 18.27 18.91 -47.63
C ASN A 822 18.47 17.55 -46.92
N ASP A 823 17.94 17.36 -45.71
CA ASP A 823 18.07 16.18 -44.85
C ASP A 823 16.84 16.06 -43.93
N LEU A 824 15.75 15.49 -44.47
CA LEU A 824 14.50 15.32 -43.74
C LEU A 824 14.61 14.30 -42.60
N GLU A 825 15.35 13.21 -42.80
CA GLU A 825 15.48 12.11 -41.84
C GLU A 825 16.27 12.55 -40.61
N GLY A 826 17.41 13.24 -40.79
CA GLY A 826 18.15 13.86 -39.69
C GLY A 826 17.42 15.02 -39.01
N TRP A 827 16.52 15.71 -39.70
CA TRP A 827 15.65 16.74 -39.12
C TRP A 827 14.56 16.13 -38.23
N VAL A 828 13.89 15.06 -38.67
CA VAL A 828 12.87 14.33 -37.89
C VAL A 828 13.46 13.75 -36.61
N GLU A 829 14.60 13.05 -36.69
CA GLU A 829 15.24 12.46 -35.50
C GLU A 829 15.63 13.54 -34.48
N LYS A 830 16.13 14.69 -34.94
CA LYS A 830 16.41 15.84 -34.07
C LYS A 830 15.14 16.40 -33.41
N LYS A 831 14.01 16.47 -34.12
CA LYS A 831 12.72 16.91 -33.54
C LYS A 831 12.18 15.89 -32.52
N ARG A 832 12.34 14.58 -32.77
CA ARG A 832 12.07 13.51 -31.78
C ARG A 832 12.91 13.65 -30.51
N GLN A 833 14.22 13.92 -30.65
CA GLN A 833 15.10 14.15 -29.51
C GLN A 833 14.69 15.39 -28.70
N LEU A 834 14.43 16.53 -29.36
CA LEU A 834 13.96 17.76 -28.71
C LEU A 834 12.63 17.56 -27.97
N ARG A 835 11.72 16.75 -28.52
CA ARG A 835 10.47 16.37 -27.86
C ARG A 835 10.73 15.58 -26.58
N LEU A 836 11.64 14.60 -26.61
CA LEU A 836 12.00 13.82 -25.41
C LEU A 836 12.64 14.69 -24.32
N GLU A 837 13.49 15.65 -24.70
CA GLU A 837 14.08 16.62 -23.76
C GLU A 837 13.01 17.51 -23.11
N LYS A 838 12.01 17.98 -23.88
CA LYS A 838 10.89 18.78 -23.34
C LYS A 838 9.97 17.97 -22.44
N LEU A 839 9.68 16.71 -22.79
CA LEU A 839 8.92 15.80 -21.92
C LEU A 839 9.66 15.46 -20.61
N ALA A 840 10.99 15.44 -20.62
CA ALA A 840 11.78 15.29 -19.40
C ALA A 840 11.68 16.54 -18.51
N GLN A 841 11.77 17.74 -19.09
CA GLN A 841 11.62 19.02 -18.37
C GLN A 841 10.24 19.11 -17.66
N ILE A 842 9.15 18.74 -18.34
CA ILE A 842 7.81 18.69 -17.73
C ILE A 842 7.75 17.72 -16.54
N LYS A 843 8.32 16.51 -16.68
CA LYS A 843 8.33 15.51 -15.60
C LYS A 843 9.16 15.94 -14.38
N ASP A 844 10.32 16.56 -14.60
CA ASP A 844 11.15 17.07 -13.50
C ASP A 844 10.49 18.26 -12.80
N ARG A 845 9.81 19.14 -13.55
CA ARG A 845 8.97 20.21 -13.01
C ARG A 845 7.82 19.66 -12.15
N ASP A 846 7.05 18.69 -12.66
CA ASP A 846 5.92 18.09 -11.92
C ASP A 846 6.37 17.43 -10.62
N ARG A 847 7.54 16.79 -10.65
CA ARG A 847 8.21 16.24 -9.46
C ARG A 847 8.57 17.33 -8.45
N LEU A 848 9.16 18.44 -8.90
CA LEU A 848 9.46 19.60 -8.04
C LEU A 848 8.18 20.24 -7.47
N LYS A 849 7.10 20.32 -8.27
CA LYS A 849 5.78 20.84 -7.90
C LYS A 849 5.12 19.97 -6.81
N ALA A 850 5.22 18.64 -6.92
CA ALA A 850 4.78 17.71 -5.88
C ALA A 850 5.63 17.84 -4.59
N ASP A 851 6.95 18.02 -4.72
CA ASP A 851 7.86 18.21 -3.58
C ASP A 851 7.68 19.57 -2.87
N LEU A 852 7.12 20.60 -3.50
CA LEU A 852 6.84 21.91 -2.87
C LEU A 852 5.83 21.80 -1.71
N GLY A 853 4.94 20.80 -1.71
CA GLY A 853 4.03 20.55 -0.59
C GLY A 853 4.74 20.10 0.69
N ASN A 854 5.99 19.64 0.59
CA ASN A 854 6.82 19.26 1.73
C ASN A 854 7.76 20.41 2.12
N ARG A 855 7.48 21.07 3.25
CA ARG A 855 8.23 22.22 3.79
C ARG A 855 9.74 21.97 4.03
N LYS A 856 10.22 20.72 3.93
CA LYS A 856 11.64 20.35 4.03
C LYS A 856 12.31 20.06 2.68
N SER A 857 11.57 20.02 1.57
CA SER A 857 12.11 19.64 0.26
C SER A 857 13.14 20.65 -0.27
N LEU A 858 14.01 20.17 -1.17
CA LEU A 858 14.99 21.00 -1.86
C LEU A 858 14.31 22.16 -2.62
N ALA A 859 13.16 21.89 -3.25
CA ALA A 859 12.35 22.90 -3.94
C ALA A 859 11.85 23.99 -2.97
N SER A 860 11.31 23.61 -1.79
CA SER A 860 10.90 24.57 -0.76
C SER A 860 12.08 25.40 -0.23
N GLN A 861 13.28 24.81 -0.12
CA GLN A 861 14.48 25.51 0.31
C GLN A 861 15.01 26.47 -0.78
N MET A 862 14.98 26.07 -2.05
CA MET A 862 15.32 26.92 -3.19
C MET A 862 14.39 28.13 -3.30
N ARG A 863 13.07 27.93 -3.11
CA ARG A 863 12.09 29.03 -3.06
C ARG A 863 12.39 30.01 -1.92
N MET A 864 12.69 29.52 -0.71
CA MET A 864 13.10 30.37 0.41
C MET A 864 14.41 31.11 0.16
N LYS A 865 15.40 30.47 -0.49
CA LYS A 865 16.67 31.09 -0.86
C LYS A 865 16.50 32.18 -1.92
N SER A 866 15.61 31.98 -2.89
CA SER A 866 15.23 33.00 -3.88
C SER A 866 14.55 34.20 -3.20
N LEU A 867 13.59 33.95 -2.29
CA LEU A 867 12.92 34.99 -1.50
C LEU A 867 13.89 35.81 -0.64
N ALA A 868 14.88 35.16 0.00
CA ALA A 868 15.91 35.84 0.79
C ALA A 868 16.80 36.74 -0.08
N ASN A 869 17.22 36.26 -1.26
CA ASN A 869 17.98 37.08 -2.21
C ASN A 869 17.17 38.29 -2.71
N LEU A 870 15.91 38.10 -3.09
CA LEU A 870 14.99 39.16 -3.51
C LEU A 870 14.74 40.22 -2.41
N ALA A 871 14.75 39.80 -1.13
CA ALA A 871 14.66 40.74 0.00
C ALA A 871 15.95 41.58 0.15
N SER A 872 17.12 41.03 -0.21
CA SER A 872 18.40 41.75 -0.13
C SER A 872 18.61 42.83 -1.21
N ASP A 873 17.94 42.68 -2.36
CA ASP A 873 18.12 43.54 -3.55
C ASP A 873 17.25 44.82 -3.58
N ASN A 874 16.48 45.12 -2.52
CA ASN A 874 15.54 46.26 -2.51
C ASN A 874 15.99 47.40 -1.55
N PRO A 875 16.82 48.37 -2.01
CA PRO A 875 17.48 49.37 -1.15
C PRO A 875 16.57 50.55 -0.75
N ALA A 876 15.31 50.28 -0.40
CA ALA A 876 14.29 51.29 -0.12
C ALA A 876 14.18 51.71 1.36
N SER A 877 15.01 51.18 2.26
CA SER A 877 15.12 51.61 3.67
C SER A 877 16.44 52.34 3.94
N GLY A 878 16.36 53.66 4.07
CA GLY A 878 17.52 54.55 4.14
C GLY A 878 18.29 54.53 5.47
N ARG A 879 19.10 53.50 5.72
CA ARG A 879 20.23 53.55 6.68
C ARG A 879 21.42 52.77 6.13
N LYS A 880 22.60 53.41 6.06
CA LYS A 880 23.87 52.72 5.77
C LYS A 880 24.12 51.64 6.84
N ARG A 881 23.86 50.36 6.54
CA ARG A 881 24.37 49.24 7.34
C ARG A 881 25.91 49.37 7.36
N ARG A 882 26.48 49.49 8.56
CA ARG A 882 27.94 49.62 8.76
C ARG A 882 28.54 48.22 8.57
N ARG A 883 29.65 48.13 7.83
CA ARG A 883 30.32 46.86 7.52
C ARG A 883 30.90 46.22 8.79
N GLY A 884 30.29 45.13 9.26
CA GLY A 884 30.79 44.27 10.35
C GLY A 884 29.70 43.77 11.30
N GLY A 885 29.55 42.44 11.40
CA GLY A 885 28.50 41.75 12.15
C GLY A 885 27.67 40.87 11.21
N ASP A 886 27.64 39.56 11.45
CA ASP A 886 27.13 38.52 10.53
C ASP A 886 25.81 37.90 11.06
N ASP A 887 24.94 38.76 11.59
CA ASP A 887 23.60 38.41 12.08
C ASP A 887 22.55 39.20 11.29
N ASP A 888 21.65 38.49 10.60
CA ASP A 888 20.55 39.07 9.83
C ASP A 888 19.24 39.03 10.63
N ASP A 889 18.97 40.09 11.39
CA ASP A 889 17.69 40.31 12.11
C ASP A 889 16.54 40.71 11.16
N PHE A 890 16.35 39.98 10.06
CA PHE A 890 15.19 40.16 9.17
C PHE A 890 13.93 39.58 9.82
N GLY A 891 12.93 40.43 10.07
CA GLY A 891 11.69 40.08 10.79
C GLY A 891 11.58 40.66 12.21
N ALA A 892 12.54 41.47 12.66
CA ALA A 892 12.47 42.19 13.93
C ALA A 892 11.64 43.49 13.86
N ASP A 893 11.43 44.06 12.66
CA ASP A 893 10.65 45.29 12.43
C ASP A 893 9.31 44.97 11.71
N ASP A 894 8.22 45.64 12.11
CA ASP A 894 6.89 45.51 11.48
C ASP A 894 6.90 45.88 9.97
N ALA A 895 7.94 46.57 9.50
CA ALA A 895 8.15 46.92 8.10
C ALA A 895 8.48 45.69 7.22
N ASP A 896 9.15 44.67 7.76
CA ASP A 896 9.56 43.46 7.02
C ASP A 896 8.33 42.60 6.64
N TRP A 897 7.28 42.65 7.46
CA TRP A 897 5.96 42.08 7.18
C TRP A 897 5.21 42.76 6.03
N GLY A 898 5.73 43.89 5.53
CA GLY A 898 5.30 44.50 4.28
C GLY A 898 5.73 43.68 3.06
N VAL A 899 6.92 43.07 3.09
CA VAL A 899 7.48 42.26 2.00
C VAL A 899 6.67 40.97 1.82
N TYR A 900 6.35 40.27 2.90
CA TYR A 900 5.46 39.11 2.86
C TYR A 900 4.06 39.46 2.29
N ARG A 901 3.54 40.66 2.57
CA ARG A 901 2.25 41.11 2.01
C ARG A 901 2.32 41.51 0.55
N SER A 902 3.41 42.09 0.06
CA SER A 902 3.56 42.39 -1.37
C SER A 902 3.80 41.13 -2.21
N VAL A 903 4.44 40.11 -1.65
CA VAL A 903 4.61 38.79 -2.28
C VAL A 903 3.31 37.97 -2.24
N ALA A 904 2.62 37.90 -1.10
CA ALA A 904 1.36 37.15 -0.97
C ALA A 904 0.14 37.83 -1.65
N ILE A 905 0.25 39.11 -2.03
CA ILE A 905 -0.79 39.85 -2.74
C ILE A 905 -0.28 40.27 -4.13
N GLY A 906 0.20 39.29 -4.91
CA GLY A 906 0.22 39.30 -6.37
C GLY A 906 0.70 40.59 -7.05
N ALA A 907 1.84 41.13 -6.60
CA ALA A 907 2.40 42.38 -7.13
C ALA A 907 3.93 42.33 -7.30
N ASN A 908 4.47 41.19 -7.76
CA ASN A 908 5.67 41.07 -8.61
C ASN A 908 6.03 39.58 -8.87
N LYS A 909 5.92 39.14 -10.14
CA LYS A 909 6.72 38.09 -10.84
C LYS A 909 7.01 36.73 -10.17
N GLY A 910 6.36 36.34 -9.08
CA GLY A 910 6.67 35.10 -8.34
C GLY A 910 5.68 33.94 -8.51
N ASP A 911 4.50 34.20 -9.06
CA ASP A 911 3.43 33.20 -9.35
C ASP A 911 3.04 33.23 -10.85
N SER A 912 3.37 34.31 -11.58
CA SER A 912 3.13 34.42 -13.04
C SER A 912 4.16 33.64 -13.84
N ASP A 913 5.44 33.73 -13.46
CA ASP A 913 6.53 33.16 -14.25
C ASP A 913 6.47 31.60 -14.22
N ASP A 914 5.92 30.98 -13.16
CA ASP A 914 5.67 29.52 -13.08
C ASP A 914 4.49 29.06 -13.97
N GLU A 915 3.45 29.88 -14.14
CA GLU A 915 2.31 29.60 -15.05
C GLU A 915 2.68 29.88 -16.52
N GLU A 916 3.42 30.96 -16.79
CA GLU A 916 3.97 31.28 -18.12
C GLU A 916 4.96 30.20 -18.60
N GLU A 917 5.86 29.69 -17.73
CA GLU A 917 6.77 28.58 -18.08
C GLU A 917 6.03 27.24 -18.26
N GLU A 918 4.90 27.03 -17.57
CA GLU A 918 4.00 25.89 -17.79
C GLU A 918 3.31 25.94 -19.16
N GLU A 919 2.78 27.09 -19.56
CA GLU A 919 2.19 27.29 -20.89
C GLU A 919 3.24 27.19 -22.01
N ASP A 920 4.43 27.77 -21.83
CA ASP A 920 5.52 27.74 -22.82
C ASP A 920 6.04 26.30 -23.08
N LEU A 921 6.14 25.46 -22.04
CA LEU A 921 6.59 24.07 -22.20
C LEU A 921 5.55 23.19 -22.91
N ASP A 922 4.26 23.28 -22.53
CA ASP A 922 3.21 22.53 -23.22
C ASP A 922 2.99 23.05 -24.66
N ALA A 923 3.18 24.35 -24.93
CA ALA A 923 3.17 24.92 -26.28
C ALA A 923 4.38 24.48 -27.13
N ALA A 924 5.58 24.38 -26.53
CA ALA A 924 6.76 23.85 -27.19
C ALA A 924 6.61 22.36 -27.54
N VAL A 925 6.00 21.55 -26.67
CA VAL A 925 5.69 20.15 -27.00
C VAL A 925 4.64 20.07 -28.11
N ARG A 926 3.54 20.85 -28.06
CA ARG A 926 2.51 20.85 -29.11
C ARG A 926 3.06 21.23 -30.49
N SER A 927 3.94 22.23 -30.58
CA SER A 927 4.56 22.63 -31.85
C SER A 927 5.52 21.57 -32.40
N LEU A 928 6.34 20.94 -31.54
CA LEU A 928 7.19 19.81 -31.94
C LEU A 928 6.36 18.58 -32.37
N GLU A 929 5.23 18.32 -31.72
CA GLU A 929 4.31 17.23 -32.08
C GLU A 929 3.57 17.52 -33.39
N GLN A 930 3.21 18.78 -33.65
CA GLN A 930 2.63 19.21 -34.93
C GLN A 930 3.63 19.09 -36.09
N ASP A 931 4.89 19.48 -35.88
CA ASP A 931 5.98 19.24 -36.85
C ASP A 931 6.14 17.75 -37.16
N LEU A 932 6.13 16.89 -36.13
CA LEU A 932 6.23 15.44 -36.34
C LEU A 932 5.00 14.88 -37.07
N LEU A 933 3.78 15.29 -36.71
CA LEU A 933 2.55 14.87 -37.39
C LEU A 933 2.49 15.27 -38.88
N GLU A 934 3.15 16.35 -39.29
CA GLU A 934 3.17 16.80 -40.70
C GLU A 934 4.28 16.15 -41.54
N TYR A 935 5.43 15.82 -40.94
CA TYR A 935 6.64 15.42 -41.68
C TYR A 935 7.20 14.02 -41.33
N ASP A 936 6.71 13.35 -40.29
CA ASP A 936 7.14 12.01 -39.85
C ASP A 936 6.01 10.99 -40.03
N ALA A 937 6.15 10.10 -41.02
CA ALA A 937 5.13 9.12 -41.38
C ALA A 937 4.86 8.06 -40.30
N ASP A 938 5.79 7.85 -39.36
CA ASP A 938 5.65 6.90 -38.26
C ASP A 938 5.08 7.56 -36.98
N PHE A 939 4.90 8.88 -36.96
CA PHE A 939 4.37 9.62 -35.83
C PHE A 939 2.87 9.92 -36.02
N THR A 940 2.03 9.19 -35.29
CA THR A 940 0.56 9.33 -35.36
C THR A 940 0.01 10.19 -34.22
N TYR A 941 -1.27 10.57 -34.29
CA TYR A 941 -1.94 11.31 -33.21
C TYR A 941 -1.85 10.58 -31.85
N GLU A 942 -1.78 9.25 -31.83
CA GLU A 942 -1.63 8.47 -30.60
C GLU A 942 -0.28 8.67 -29.89
N ASN A 943 0.72 9.17 -30.61
CA ASN A 943 2.03 9.46 -30.05
C ASN A 943 2.10 10.83 -29.36
N THR A 944 1.08 11.69 -29.51
CA THR A 944 1.02 13.04 -28.90
C THR A 944 0.84 12.99 -27.39
N LEU A 945 1.33 14.02 -26.69
CA LEU A 945 1.12 14.17 -25.25
C LEU A 945 -0.37 14.37 -24.91
N GLU A 946 -1.14 14.98 -25.82
CA GLU A 946 -2.59 15.15 -25.68
C GLU A 946 -3.32 13.80 -25.71
N ALA A 947 -3.05 12.95 -26.70
CA ALA A 947 -3.65 11.61 -26.77
C ALA A 947 -3.17 10.67 -25.64
N GLN A 948 -1.97 10.91 -25.07
CA GLN A 948 -1.48 10.19 -23.89
C GLN A 948 -2.07 10.69 -22.56
N LYS A 949 -2.49 11.96 -22.50
CA LYS A 949 -3.25 12.55 -21.37
C LYS A 949 -4.76 12.21 -21.46
N ASP A 950 -5.25 11.66 -22.57
CA ASP A 950 -6.65 11.29 -22.77
C ASP A 950 -7.07 10.06 -21.93
N TRP A 951 -7.94 10.30 -20.95
CA TRP A 951 -8.49 9.27 -20.07
C TRP A 951 -9.31 8.21 -20.82
N THR A 952 -9.89 8.52 -21.98
CA THR A 952 -10.70 7.58 -22.78
C THR A 952 -9.88 6.48 -23.46
N LYS A 953 -8.54 6.61 -23.46
CA LYS A 953 -7.61 5.55 -23.91
C LYS A 953 -7.04 4.73 -22.76
N SER A 954 -7.24 5.16 -21.50
CA SER A 954 -6.64 4.54 -20.32
C SER A 954 -7.49 3.41 -19.75
N LEU A 955 -7.03 2.16 -19.91
CA LEU A 955 -7.64 1.00 -19.25
C LEU A 955 -7.64 1.13 -17.71
N LEU A 956 -6.65 1.82 -17.14
CA LEU A 956 -6.60 2.11 -15.70
C LEU A 956 -7.70 3.08 -15.25
N HIS A 957 -8.11 4.00 -16.12
CA HIS A 957 -9.27 4.84 -15.89
C HIS A 957 -10.56 4.01 -15.95
N ALA A 958 -10.76 3.26 -17.03
CA ALA A 958 -11.91 2.35 -17.17
C ALA A 958 -12.03 1.36 -15.99
N PHE A 959 -10.91 0.86 -15.48
CA PHE A 959 -10.88 -0.04 -14.33
C PHE A 959 -11.24 0.67 -13.01
N ARG A 960 -10.79 1.91 -12.77
CA ARG A 960 -11.00 2.63 -11.49
C ARG A 960 -12.29 3.45 -11.42
N TYR A 961 -12.72 4.04 -12.52
CA TYR A 961 -13.78 5.05 -12.58
C TYR A 961 -14.85 4.74 -13.64
N GLY A 962 -14.68 3.65 -14.40
CA GLY A 962 -15.62 3.24 -15.44
C GLY A 962 -15.49 4.05 -16.72
N PRO A 963 -16.52 4.02 -17.58
CA PRO A 963 -16.50 4.70 -18.89
C PRO A 963 -16.75 6.22 -18.81
N ARG A 964 -16.84 6.79 -17.59
CA ARG A 964 -17.24 8.17 -17.35
C ARG A 964 -16.03 9.05 -16.99
N PRO A 965 -16.06 10.37 -17.25
CA PRO A 965 -15.09 11.30 -16.68
C PRO A 965 -15.09 11.19 -15.14
N HIS A 966 -13.95 11.49 -14.51
CA HIS A 966 -13.84 11.56 -13.05
C HIS A 966 -13.38 12.96 -12.64
N ASP A 967 -14.11 13.57 -11.71
CA ASP A 967 -13.73 14.82 -11.05
C ASP A 967 -13.12 14.55 -9.66
N PRO A 968 -11.80 14.69 -9.47
CA PRO A 968 -11.15 14.50 -8.18
C PRO A 968 -11.44 15.63 -7.18
N ALA A 969 -12.00 16.76 -7.61
CA ALA A 969 -12.44 17.84 -6.71
C ALA A 969 -13.83 17.55 -6.10
N SER A 970 -14.61 16.64 -6.68
CA SER A 970 -15.93 16.27 -6.18
C SER A 970 -15.85 15.32 -4.98
N PRO A 971 -16.34 15.72 -3.79
CA PRO A 971 -16.37 14.84 -2.63
C PRO A 971 -17.23 13.60 -2.88
N ALA A 972 -18.34 13.75 -3.61
CA ALA A 972 -19.25 12.65 -3.93
C ALA A 972 -18.54 11.56 -4.75
N GLU A 973 -17.74 11.94 -5.76
CA GLU A 973 -17.03 10.99 -6.61
C GLU A 973 -15.84 10.33 -5.91
N THR A 974 -15.11 11.10 -5.10
CA THR A 974 -13.99 10.59 -4.31
C THR A 974 -14.42 9.52 -3.30
N HIS A 975 -15.69 9.50 -2.91
CA HIS A 975 -16.31 8.50 -2.03
C HIS A 975 -17.04 7.37 -2.80
N ARG A 976 -16.75 7.16 -4.10
CA ARG A 976 -17.28 6.02 -4.87
C ARG A 976 -16.29 4.86 -4.98
N ILE A 977 -16.83 3.65 -5.00
CA ILE A 977 -16.12 2.42 -5.32
C ILE A 977 -16.76 1.81 -6.55
N HIS A 978 -15.97 1.54 -7.58
CA HIS A 978 -16.41 0.90 -8.81
C HIS A 978 -15.99 -0.58 -8.76
N LEU A 979 -16.95 -1.48 -8.92
CA LEU A 979 -16.73 -2.92 -9.02
C LEU A 979 -16.93 -3.37 -10.46
N ASN A 980 -15.88 -3.91 -11.05
CA ASN A 980 -15.77 -4.29 -12.44
C ASN A 980 -15.37 -5.78 -12.48
N VAL A 981 -14.08 -6.09 -12.69
CA VAL A 981 -13.52 -7.45 -12.77
C VAL A 981 -13.66 -8.22 -11.46
N GLU A 982 -13.71 -7.52 -10.33
CA GLU A 982 -13.88 -8.10 -8.99
C GLU A 982 -15.14 -8.96 -8.90
N ARG A 983 -16.21 -8.57 -9.61
CA ARG A 983 -17.52 -9.23 -9.63
C ARG A 983 -17.46 -10.68 -10.09
N ILE A 984 -16.56 -11.00 -11.03
CA ILE A 984 -16.33 -12.36 -11.54
C ILE A 984 -15.08 -13.00 -10.93
N ARG A 985 -14.03 -12.22 -10.64
CA ARG A 985 -12.75 -12.73 -10.13
C ARG A 985 -12.81 -13.27 -8.70
N VAL A 986 -13.59 -12.65 -7.83
CA VAL A 986 -13.73 -13.09 -6.42
C VAL A 986 -14.42 -14.46 -6.30
N PRO A 987 -15.58 -14.73 -6.95
CA PRO A 987 -16.20 -16.05 -6.91
C PRO A 987 -15.45 -17.11 -7.73
N GLU A 988 -14.64 -16.73 -8.72
CA GLU A 988 -13.83 -17.66 -9.53
C GLU A 988 -12.79 -18.44 -8.71
N VAL A 989 -12.32 -17.90 -7.59
CA VAL A 989 -11.30 -18.54 -6.72
C VAL A 989 -11.71 -19.95 -6.26
N ILE A 990 -13.01 -20.27 -6.19
CA ILE A 990 -13.46 -21.63 -5.85
C ILE A 990 -13.16 -22.67 -6.95
N PHE A 991 -13.03 -22.23 -8.20
CA PHE A 991 -12.64 -23.05 -9.36
C PHE A 991 -11.13 -22.96 -9.62
N GLN A 992 -10.50 -21.79 -9.41
CA GLN A 992 -9.07 -21.55 -9.67
C GLN A 992 -8.32 -20.98 -8.44
N PRO A 993 -8.25 -21.71 -7.31
CA PRO A 993 -7.70 -21.20 -6.05
C PRO A 993 -6.20 -20.85 -6.11
N HIS A 994 -5.39 -21.72 -6.72
CA HIS A 994 -3.96 -21.51 -6.89
C HIS A 994 -3.65 -20.26 -7.75
N ALA A 995 -4.24 -20.17 -8.94
CA ALA A 995 -3.92 -19.11 -9.91
C ALA A 995 -4.37 -17.71 -9.49
N ILE A 996 -5.53 -17.57 -8.82
CA ILE A 996 -6.14 -16.27 -8.53
C ILE A 996 -5.80 -15.75 -7.13
N ALA A 997 -5.76 -16.64 -6.13
CA ALA A 997 -5.57 -16.28 -4.72
C ALA A 997 -4.26 -16.81 -4.10
N GLY A 998 -3.47 -17.61 -4.82
CA GLY A 998 -2.24 -18.22 -4.30
C GLY A 998 -2.50 -19.28 -3.22
N ILE A 999 -3.61 -20.01 -3.33
CA ILE A 999 -3.96 -21.10 -2.41
C ILE A 999 -3.55 -22.43 -3.04
N ASP A 1000 -2.58 -23.11 -2.44
CA ASP A 1000 -2.03 -24.40 -2.90
C ASP A 1000 -2.99 -25.56 -2.64
N GLN A 1001 -4.16 -25.52 -3.27
CA GLN A 1001 -5.19 -26.56 -3.26
C GLN A 1001 -5.80 -26.71 -4.65
N ALA A 1002 -6.39 -27.89 -4.90
CA ALA A 1002 -7.16 -28.18 -6.10
C ALA A 1002 -8.46 -27.34 -6.17
N GLY A 1003 -8.95 -27.08 -7.38
CA GLY A 1003 -10.24 -26.42 -7.60
C GLY A 1003 -11.43 -27.32 -7.25
N LEU A 1004 -12.61 -26.74 -6.99
CA LEU A 1004 -13.83 -27.51 -6.66
C LEU A 1004 -14.15 -28.63 -7.68
N VAL A 1005 -13.95 -28.34 -8.95
CA VAL A 1005 -14.20 -29.28 -10.07
C VAL A 1005 -13.20 -30.43 -10.08
N GLU A 1006 -11.92 -30.14 -9.86
CA GLU A 1006 -10.85 -31.13 -9.73
C GLU A 1006 -11.07 -32.03 -8.50
N ILE A 1007 -11.42 -31.43 -7.36
CA ILE A 1007 -11.80 -32.13 -6.12
C ILE A 1007 -12.97 -33.09 -6.36
N ALA A 1008 -14.04 -32.63 -7.00
CA ALA A 1008 -15.19 -33.47 -7.32
C ALA A 1008 -14.82 -34.57 -8.34
N GLY A 1009 -13.96 -34.26 -9.32
CA GLY A 1009 -13.41 -35.21 -10.28
C GLY A 1009 -12.58 -36.31 -9.62
N ASP A 1010 -11.70 -35.99 -8.67
CA ASP A 1010 -10.92 -36.95 -7.89
C ASP A 1010 -11.81 -37.92 -7.10
N VAL A 1011 -12.77 -37.37 -6.34
CA VAL A 1011 -13.74 -38.17 -5.58
C VAL A 1011 -14.50 -39.13 -6.49
N LEU A 1012 -15.01 -38.65 -7.63
CA LEU A 1012 -15.83 -39.42 -8.56
C LEU A 1012 -15.03 -40.46 -9.36
N ASN A 1013 -13.87 -40.09 -9.90
CA ASN A 1013 -13.15 -40.93 -10.88
C ASN A 1013 -12.04 -41.79 -10.25
N GLN A 1014 -11.49 -41.42 -9.09
CA GLN A 1014 -10.39 -42.15 -8.43
C GLN A 1014 -10.82 -42.81 -7.11
N ARG A 1015 -11.43 -42.05 -6.19
CA ARG A 1015 -11.71 -42.55 -4.83
C ARG A 1015 -12.87 -43.54 -4.78
N LEU A 1016 -14.01 -43.19 -5.39
CA LEU A 1016 -15.21 -44.04 -5.37
C LEU A 1016 -15.04 -45.31 -6.22
N THR A 1017 -14.37 -45.19 -7.36
CA THR A 1017 -14.00 -46.31 -8.24
C THR A 1017 -13.00 -47.25 -7.55
N GLY A 1018 -12.01 -46.73 -6.82
CA GLY A 1018 -11.08 -47.51 -6.00
C GLY A 1018 -11.75 -48.32 -4.87
N LEU A 1019 -12.95 -47.90 -4.42
CA LEU A 1019 -13.78 -48.64 -3.47
C LEU A 1019 -14.76 -49.62 -4.14
N GLY A 1020 -14.73 -49.76 -5.47
CA GLY A 1020 -15.63 -50.63 -6.23
C GLY A 1020 -17.09 -50.17 -6.26
N VAL A 1021 -17.37 -48.91 -5.92
CA VAL A 1021 -18.73 -48.35 -5.96
C VAL A 1021 -18.97 -47.70 -7.33
N ASP A 1022 -20.15 -47.94 -7.91
CA ASP A 1022 -20.54 -47.32 -9.18
C ASP A 1022 -20.68 -45.80 -9.04
N ARG A 1023 -19.74 -45.06 -9.66
CA ARG A 1023 -19.72 -43.61 -9.77
C ARG A 1023 -21.03 -43.05 -10.33
N ASP A 1024 -21.64 -43.73 -11.29
CA ASP A 1024 -22.82 -43.23 -12.00
C ASP A 1024 -24.06 -43.18 -11.10
N LEU A 1025 -24.04 -43.83 -9.93
CA LEU A 1025 -25.04 -43.63 -8.87
C LEU A 1025 -24.92 -42.25 -8.21
N PHE A 1026 -23.70 -41.74 -8.02
CA PHE A 1026 -23.45 -40.42 -7.42
C PHE A 1026 -23.72 -39.28 -8.41
N LEU A 1027 -23.43 -39.51 -9.70
CA LEU A 1027 -23.68 -38.52 -10.77
C LEU A 1027 -25.17 -38.20 -10.97
N ARG A 1028 -26.05 -39.15 -10.66
CA ARG A 1028 -27.52 -38.98 -10.71
C ARG A 1028 -28.04 -37.97 -9.69
N ASP A 1029 -27.25 -37.64 -8.66
CA ASP A 1029 -27.60 -36.64 -7.67
C ASP A 1029 -26.38 -35.88 -7.14
N VAL A 1030 -25.94 -34.86 -7.88
CA VAL A 1030 -24.95 -33.88 -7.38
C VAL A 1030 -25.72 -32.73 -6.70
N PHE A 1031 -25.69 -32.69 -5.38
CA PHE A 1031 -26.48 -31.78 -4.56
C PHE A 1031 -25.69 -30.54 -4.12
N LEU A 1032 -26.21 -29.34 -4.41
CA LEU A 1032 -25.59 -28.07 -4.02
C LEU A 1032 -26.30 -27.44 -2.81
N THR A 1033 -25.54 -27.12 -1.76
CA THR A 1033 -26.03 -26.49 -0.52
C THR A 1033 -25.01 -25.49 0.05
N GLY A 1034 -25.42 -24.68 1.02
CA GLY A 1034 -24.60 -23.63 1.62
C GLY A 1034 -24.67 -22.30 0.87
N GLY A 1035 -24.48 -21.19 1.58
CA GLY A 1035 -24.79 -19.85 1.09
C GLY A 1035 -24.00 -19.39 -0.14
N ASN A 1036 -22.77 -19.86 -0.31
CA ASN A 1036 -21.92 -19.46 -1.43
C ASN A 1036 -22.35 -20.12 -2.76
N THR A 1037 -23.19 -21.16 -2.71
CA THR A 1037 -23.83 -21.75 -3.91
C THR A 1037 -25.00 -20.93 -4.45
N LEU A 1038 -25.32 -19.78 -3.83
CA LEU A 1038 -26.37 -18.87 -4.29
C LEU A 1038 -25.96 -18.02 -5.50
N PHE A 1039 -24.66 -17.90 -5.82
CA PHE A 1039 -24.20 -17.12 -6.96
C PHE A 1039 -24.88 -17.52 -8.28
N PRO A 1040 -25.23 -16.54 -9.15
CA PRO A 1040 -25.69 -16.82 -10.49
C PRO A 1040 -24.69 -17.68 -11.28
N ASN A 1041 -25.21 -18.61 -12.09
CA ASN A 1041 -24.48 -19.58 -12.92
C ASN A 1041 -23.56 -20.59 -12.20
N PHE A 1042 -23.49 -20.62 -10.86
CA PHE A 1042 -22.61 -21.54 -10.12
C PHE A 1042 -22.82 -23.02 -10.52
N ASP A 1043 -24.09 -23.43 -10.63
CA ASP A 1043 -24.50 -24.76 -11.05
C ASP A 1043 -24.22 -25.03 -12.53
N GLN A 1044 -24.44 -24.07 -13.41
CA GLN A 1044 -24.12 -24.20 -14.84
C GLN A 1044 -22.61 -24.33 -15.07
N ARG A 1045 -21.78 -23.56 -14.37
CA ARG A 1045 -20.32 -23.63 -14.45
C ARG A 1045 -19.80 -24.99 -13.97
N LEU A 1046 -20.23 -25.40 -12.78
CA LEU A 1046 -19.89 -26.72 -12.22
C LEU A 1046 -20.35 -27.86 -13.14
N ARG A 1047 -21.55 -27.77 -13.74
CA ARG A 1047 -22.02 -28.73 -14.74
C ARG A 1047 -21.12 -28.79 -15.96
N ASN A 1048 -20.76 -27.64 -16.54
CA ASN A 1048 -19.95 -27.58 -17.76
C ASN A 1048 -18.60 -28.27 -17.56
N GLU A 1049 -17.86 -27.90 -16.51
CA GLU A 1049 -16.52 -28.45 -16.30
C GLU A 1049 -16.55 -29.92 -15.83
N LEU A 1050 -17.51 -30.31 -14.96
CA LEU A 1050 -17.68 -31.74 -14.64
C LEU A 1050 -18.05 -32.57 -15.87
N THR A 1051 -18.82 -32.02 -16.81
CA THR A 1051 -19.12 -32.73 -18.08
C THR A 1051 -17.86 -32.92 -18.93
N ALA A 1052 -16.91 -31.98 -18.88
CA ALA A 1052 -15.62 -32.10 -19.56
C ALA A 1052 -14.67 -33.14 -18.91
N LEU A 1053 -14.77 -33.36 -17.59
CA LEU A 1053 -13.99 -34.36 -16.85
C LEU A 1053 -14.59 -35.78 -16.83
N LEU A 1054 -15.85 -35.93 -17.24
CA LEU A 1054 -16.57 -37.21 -17.18
C LEU A 1054 -16.64 -37.90 -18.55
N PRO A 1055 -16.69 -39.25 -18.59
CA PRO A 1055 -16.89 -39.98 -19.84
C PRO A 1055 -18.18 -39.57 -20.55
N ALA A 1056 -18.14 -39.52 -21.89
CA ALA A 1056 -19.29 -39.19 -22.72
C ALA A 1056 -20.49 -40.11 -22.41
N GLY A 1057 -21.65 -39.51 -22.14
CA GLY A 1057 -22.88 -40.23 -21.79
C GLY A 1057 -23.10 -40.46 -20.28
N ALA A 1058 -22.19 -40.03 -19.40
CA ALA A 1058 -22.37 -40.14 -17.95
C ALA A 1058 -23.63 -39.37 -17.46
N PRO A 1059 -24.44 -39.93 -16.53
CA PRO A 1059 -25.77 -39.41 -16.19
C PRO A 1059 -25.72 -38.23 -15.18
N LEU A 1060 -25.02 -37.14 -15.52
CA LEU A 1060 -24.79 -36.00 -14.64
C LEU A 1060 -26.06 -35.14 -14.41
N ARG A 1061 -26.61 -35.20 -13.19
CA ARG A 1061 -27.71 -34.36 -12.73
C ARG A 1061 -27.31 -33.58 -11.47
N LEU A 1062 -27.10 -32.28 -11.66
CA LEU A 1062 -27.03 -31.33 -10.54
C LEU A 1062 -28.44 -30.95 -10.08
N ARG A 1063 -28.64 -30.82 -8.76
CA ARG A 1063 -29.80 -30.14 -8.14
C ARG A 1063 -29.32 -29.20 -7.03
N ARG A 1064 -30.11 -28.17 -6.72
CA ARG A 1064 -29.85 -27.24 -5.61
C ARG A 1064 -30.80 -27.54 -4.45
N ALA A 1065 -30.42 -27.17 -3.24
CA ALA A 1065 -31.33 -27.12 -2.09
C ALA A 1065 -32.50 -26.15 -2.37
N GLY A 1066 -33.69 -26.45 -1.86
CA GLY A 1066 -34.85 -25.58 -1.98
C GLY A 1066 -34.64 -24.24 -1.27
N ASP A 1067 -33.93 -24.25 -0.14
CA ASP A 1067 -33.52 -23.08 0.61
C ASP A 1067 -32.13 -23.33 1.23
N SER A 1068 -31.08 -23.02 0.46
CA SER A 1068 -29.68 -23.31 0.82
C SER A 1068 -29.18 -22.63 2.11
N LEU A 1069 -29.95 -21.71 2.69
CA LEU A 1069 -29.61 -20.99 3.93
C LEU A 1069 -30.34 -21.54 5.16
N LEU A 1070 -31.53 -22.13 5.02
CA LEU A 1070 -32.31 -22.66 6.15
C LEU A 1070 -32.50 -24.19 6.13
N ASP A 1071 -32.25 -24.87 5.01
CA ASP A 1071 -32.48 -26.32 4.89
C ASP A 1071 -31.62 -27.18 5.83
N ALA A 1072 -30.45 -26.69 6.27
CA ALA A 1072 -29.66 -27.33 7.32
C ALA A 1072 -30.43 -27.37 8.65
N TRP A 1073 -30.98 -26.22 9.08
CA TRP A 1073 -31.81 -26.12 10.28
C TRP A 1073 -33.11 -26.91 10.15
N LYS A 1074 -33.82 -26.80 9.02
CA LYS A 1074 -35.07 -27.55 8.76
C LYS A 1074 -34.82 -29.07 8.72
N GLY A 1075 -33.69 -29.51 8.18
CA GLY A 1075 -33.29 -30.91 8.16
C GLY A 1075 -32.94 -31.47 9.53
N ALA A 1076 -32.34 -30.67 10.40
CA ALA A 1076 -32.12 -31.02 11.81
C ALA A 1076 -33.45 -31.07 12.58
N ALA A 1077 -34.34 -30.10 12.37
CA ALA A 1077 -35.69 -30.08 12.95
C ALA A 1077 -36.53 -31.30 12.52
N GLY A 1078 -36.59 -31.60 11.23
CA GLY A 1078 -37.29 -32.76 10.69
C GLY A 1078 -36.64 -34.12 11.03
N TRP A 1079 -35.44 -34.14 11.61
CA TRP A 1079 -34.80 -35.36 12.12
C TRP A 1079 -35.23 -35.70 13.56
N VAL A 1080 -35.69 -34.71 14.33
CA VAL A 1080 -36.20 -34.90 15.69
C VAL A 1080 -37.42 -35.83 15.68
N GLY A 1081 -37.49 -36.72 16.67
CA GLY A 1081 -38.53 -37.75 16.81
C GLY A 1081 -38.39 -38.97 15.87
N THR A 1082 -37.39 -39.00 14.99
CA THR A 1082 -37.07 -40.22 14.23
C THR A 1082 -36.41 -41.28 15.14
N PRO A 1083 -36.49 -42.59 14.82
CA PRO A 1083 -35.80 -43.63 15.59
C PRO A 1083 -34.29 -43.38 15.71
N GLN A 1084 -33.66 -42.96 14.60
CA GLN A 1084 -32.21 -42.69 14.57
C GLN A 1084 -31.82 -41.50 15.46
N TRP A 1085 -32.71 -40.53 15.68
CA TRP A 1085 -32.47 -39.44 16.63
C TRP A 1085 -32.51 -39.96 18.08
N ARG A 1086 -33.51 -40.78 18.43
CA ARG A 1086 -33.62 -41.38 19.79
C ARG A 1086 -32.43 -42.27 20.13
N GLU A 1087 -31.89 -42.98 19.15
CA GLU A 1087 -30.68 -43.80 19.29
C GLU A 1087 -29.40 -42.96 19.40
N ALA A 1088 -29.36 -41.75 18.83
CA ALA A 1088 -28.17 -40.90 18.77
C ALA A 1088 -28.05 -39.86 19.91
N VAL A 1089 -29.14 -39.48 20.57
CA VAL A 1089 -29.10 -38.51 21.69
C VAL A 1089 -28.30 -39.08 22.86
N VAL A 1090 -27.32 -38.31 23.34
CA VAL A 1090 -26.60 -38.54 24.59
C VAL A 1090 -27.38 -37.89 25.72
N THR A 1091 -27.74 -38.65 26.75
CA THR A 1091 -28.41 -38.08 27.94
C THR A 1091 -27.40 -37.49 28.92
N ARG A 1092 -27.87 -36.60 29.81
CA ARG A 1092 -27.01 -36.06 30.88
C ARG A 1092 -26.43 -37.15 31.80
N ASP A 1093 -27.17 -38.23 32.05
CA ASP A 1093 -26.69 -39.35 32.86
C ASP A 1093 -25.59 -40.15 32.14
N GLU A 1094 -25.72 -40.38 30.83
CA GLU A 1094 -24.66 -41.00 30.01
C GLU A 1094 -23.40 -40.12 29.96
N TYR A 1095 -23.56 -38.79 29.90
CA TYR A 1095 -22.45 -37.84 29.99
C TYR A 1095 -21.75 -37.90 31.35
N LEU A 1096 -22.50 -37.98 32.46
CA LEU A 1096 -21.92 -38.09 33.81
C LEU A 1096 -21.19 -39.44 34.03
N GLU A 1097 -21.64 -40.51 33.38
CA GLU A 1097 -21.00 -41.83 33.43
C GLU A 1097 -19.76 -41.93 32.53
N LYS A 1098 -19.84 -41.40 31.29
CA LYS A 1098 -18.87 -41.67 30.21
C LYS A 1098 -17.96 -40.48 29.88
N GLY A 1099 -18.24 -39.30 30.44
CA GLY A 1099 -17.44 -38.08 30.30
C GLY A 1099 -17.76 -37.24 29.06
N SER A 1100 -17.15 -36.05 29.02
CA SER A 1100 -17.43 -34.99 28.04
C SER A 1100 -16.97 -35.27 26.59
N GLU A 1101 -16.22 -36.35 26.36
CA GLU A 1101 -15.78 -36.77 25.02
C GLU A 1101 -16.71 -37.84 24.41
N TYR A 1102 -17.66 -38.39 25.17
CA TYR A 1102 -18.57 -39.43 24.69
C TYR A 1102 -19.68 -38.89 23.78
N PHE A 1103 -19.84 -39.52 22.62
CA PHE A 1103 -20.99 -39.34 21.74
C PHE A 1103 -21.35 -40.66 21.06
N LYS A 1104 -22.59 -40.77 20.58
CA LYS A 1104 -23.08 -41.95 19.85
C LYS A 1104 -22.85 -41.74 18.34
N GLU A 1105 -22.30 -42.74 17.66
CA GLU A 1105 -22.12 -42.68 16.21
C GLU A 1105 -23.48 -42.77 15.49
N HIS A 1106 -23.70 -41.92 14.48
CA HIS A 1106 -24.93 -41.91 13.68
C HIS A 1106 -24.65 -41.34 12.29
N ASN A 1107 -25.47 -41.72 11.29
CA ASN A 1107 -25.28 -41.33 9.88
C ASN A 1107 -25.36 -39.82 9.58
N MET A 1108 -25.67 -38.96 10.56
CA MET A 1108 -25.69 -37.50 10.39
C MET A 1108 -24.52 -36.80 11.08
N GLY A 1109 -23.72 -37.51 11.88
CA GLY A 1109 -22.60 -36.97 12.65
C GLY A 1109 -21.24 -37.28 12.05
N ASN A 1110 -20.19 -36.86 12.73
CA ASN A 1110 -18.83 -37.29 12.45
C ASN A 1110 -18.58 -38.73 12.97
N ALA A 1111 -17.57 -39.41 12.41
CA ALA A 1111 -17.16 -40.74 12.87
C ALA A 1111 -16.58 -40.69 14.30
N PHE A 1112 -16.66 -41.81 15.02
CA PHE A 1112 -15.98 -41.99 16.30
C PHE A 1112 -14.45 -41.94 16.10
N GLY A 1113 -13.73 -41.38 17.07
CA GLY A 1113 -12.27 -41.16 17.04
C GLY A 1113 -11.46 -42.30 17.62
#